data_AF-A0A2I4D9R9-F1
#
_entry.id   AF-A0A2I4D9R9-F1
#
_cell.length_a   1.000
_cell.length_b   1.000
_cell.length_c   1.000
_cell.angle_alpha   90.00
_cell.angle_beta   90.00
_cell.angle_gamma   90.00
#
_symmetry.space_group_name_H-M   'P 1'
#
loop_
_entity.id
_entity.type
_entity.pdbx_description
1 polymer ?
#
loop_
_entity_poly.entity_id
_entity_poly.type
_entity_poly.pdbx_seq_one_letter_code
_entity_poly.pdbx_strand_id
1 'polypeptide(L)'
;MAAFSVRMVHVLVLWLAVCLSGTWAVDKGNFKTCDQSSFCKRQRALKPGESPYRVLLETMELTNTRLTLQLINDNNKVRLLLELYRLQGNITRVKINELKPLKPRYEVPDVLVREPPTEPLSVLSQDENGVVLSLGAESQRVIVSARPFRLDIMEGHNVLMSLNSRGLLAFEHLRMRKDTFSYKVTSTVASVWDNIKRVFSSQAEPEAEKKDEADPANQAETAKEEEEKVEEGMWEETFKSHSDSKPNGPSAVSLDFSLPGVEHVYGIPEHAEPLKLKTTESGDPYRLYNLDVFQYELYNPMALYGAVPVMLAHNTKRTTGIFWLNAAETWVDISSNTAGKTVFGKMLDYVQGSSETPQTDVRWISESGIIDVFLMLGPTPKDVFSQYASLTGTQSFPPLSSLGYHQCRWNYNDQEDVRSVDAGFDEHDIPYDFIWLDIEHTDGKRYFTWDPHKFATPKDMLQGLMDKKRKMVAIVDPHIKIDNNYKIHNEIRSRGFYVKNKDGGDYEGWCWPGSAGYPDFTRADMRAWWASMFAYDQYEGSMENLYTWNDMNEPSVFNGPEVTMHKDAVHGSWEHRDVHNLYGLYVQMATADGLIQRSGGVERPFVLTRAFFAGSQRYGAVWTGDNAAEWDHLKISIPMCLSLGLVGISFCGADVGGFFKSPSPELLVRWYQTGAYQPFFRAHAHLDTPRREPWLFGPENLALIRDVVRQRYTFLPYWYQLFYNAYRTGEPVMRPLWVEYPQDPATFAVDDEFLIGRDLLVHPVTDEGSRGVTAYLPGKDEFWYDIHTFHKHNGAQNLYIPVTMSSIPVFQRGGSIIPRKLRVRRSSSCMEHDPYTLFVALNPQRTAEGELYIDDGHTFNYEKKEFIHRRFSFANNVLSSVNIAPDAKFTTKSWVERIIVLGASKPSKITLRTAGE
;
A
#
# COMPACT_ATOMS: atom_id res chain seq x y z
N MET A 1 -9.51 65.00 -6.97
CA MET A 1 -8.75 63.93 -7.65
C MET A 1 -7.75 63.19 -6.75
N ALA A 2 -7.18 63.78 -5.69
CA ALA A 2 -6.23 63.08 -4.82
C ALA A 2 -6.84 62.03 -3.86
N ALA A 3 -8.12 62.15 -3.47
CA ALA A 3 -8.76 61.22 -2.53
C ALA A 3 -9.24 59.89 -3.15
N PHE A 4 -9.40 59.83 -4.48
CA PHE A 4 -9.86 58.62 -5.18
C PHE A 4 -8.71 57.64 -5.46
N SER A 5 -7.48 58.15 -5.61
CA SER A 5 -6.30 57.34 -5.91
C SER A 5 -5.80 56.53 -4.70
N VAL A 6 -6.01 57.01 -3.47
CA VAL A 6 -5.50 56.34 -2.26
C VAL A 6 -6.36 55.13 -1.86
N ARG A 7 -7.70 55.20 -2.06
CA ARG A 7 -8.60 54.06 -1.79
C ARG A 7 -8.43 52.92 -2.78
N MET A 8 -8.12 53.21 -4.05
CA MET A 8 -7.94 52.18 -5.06
C MET A 8 -6.63 51.40 -4.88
N VAL A 9 -5.57 52.06 -4.39
CA VAL A 9 -4.29 51.40 -4.05
C VAL A 9 -4.43 50.47 -2.85
N HIS A 10 -5.24 50.81 -1.84
CA HIS A 10 -5.44 49.93 -0.67
C HIS A 10 -6.28 48.69 -1.02
N VAL A 11 -7.25 48.82 -1.94
CA VAL A 11 -8.03 47.68 -2.45
C VAL A 11 -7.18 46.80 -3.38
N LEU A 12 -6.30 47.39 -4.20
CA LEU A 12 -5.38 46.63 -5.06
C LEU A 12 -4.31 45.90 -4.25
N VAL A 13 -3.79 46.49 -3.17
CA VAL A 13 -2.82 45.86 -2.27
C VAL A 13 -3.47 44.78 -1.41
N LEU A 14 -4.74 44.94 -0.99
CA LEU A 14 -5.49 43.84 -0.38
C LEU A 14 -5.78 42.71 -1.37
N TRP A 15 -6.12 43.03 -2.63
CA TRP A 15 -6.33 42.02 -3.68
C TRP A 15 -5.02 41.31 -4.04
N LEU A 16 -3.90 42.02 -4.14
CA LEU A 16 -2.58 41.43 -4.35
C LEU A 16 -2.12 40.62 -3.13
N ALA A 17 -2.41 41.04 -1.90
CA ALA A 17 -2.11 40.26 -0.70
C ALA A 17 -2.98 38.99 -0.58
N VAL A 18 -4.25 39.05 -1.00
CA VAL A 18 -5.15 37.87 -1.06
C VAL A 18 -4.80 36.96 -2.24
N CYS A 19 -4.27 37.50 -3.35
CA CYS A 19 -3.76 36.71 -4.48
C CYS A 19 -2.32 36.19 -4.28
N LEU A 20 -1.54 36.76 -3.35
CA LEU A 20 -0.17 36.34 -3.02
C LEU A 20 -0.09 35.44 -1.78
N SER A 21 -1.20 35.13 -1.12
CA SER A 21 -1.29 34.18 0.00
C SER A 21 -1.98 32.85 -0.37
N GLY A 22 -2.25 32.62 -1.65
CA GLY A 22 -2.78 31.34 -2.14
C GLY A 22 -1.64 30.43 -2.57
N THR A 23 -0.90 29.85 -1.62
CA THR A 23 -0.29 28.55 -1.89
C THR A 23 -1.48 27.62 -2.14
N TRP A 24 -1.71 27.22 -3.39
CA TRP A 24 -2.70 26.18 -3.67
C TRP A 24 -2.22 24.94 -2.90
N ALA A 25 -2.84 24.70 -1.76
CA ALA A 25 -2.75 23.47 -1.00
C ALA A 25 -3.90 22.57 -1.45
N VAL A 26 -3.87 21.30 -1.06
CA VAL A 26 -4.99 20.39 -1.31
C VAL A 26 -6.34 21.06 -0.98
N ASP A 27 -7.28 21.08 -1.93
CA ASP A 27 -8.64 21.51 -1.63
C ASP A 27 -9.34 20.37 -0.87
N LYS A 28 -9.21 20.39 0.46
CA LYS A 28 -9.84 19.42 1.36
C LYS A 28 -11.34 19.31 1.16
N GLY A 29 -11.99 20.34 0.63
CA GLY A 29 -13.41 20.29 0.32
C GLY A 29 -13.75 19.25 -0.75
N ASN A 30 -12.79 18.82 -1.58
CA ASN A 30 -12.96 17.76 -2.58
C ASN A 30 -12.98 16.34 -2.00
N PHE A 31 -12.57 16.15 -0.75
CA PHE A 31 -12.41 14.83 -0.14
C PHE A 31 -13.25 14.74 1.12
N LYS A 32 -13.95 13.62 1.31
CA LYS A 32 -14.83 13.44 2.46
C LYS A 32 -14.02 13.31 3.75
N THR A 33 -14.47 14.02 4.78
CA THR A 33 -14.20 13.67 6.18
C THR A 33 -15.05 12.48 6.61
N CYS A 34 -14.78 11.88 7.77
CA CYS A 34 -15.61 10.78 8.28
C CYS A 34 -17.08 11.21 8.46
N ASP A 35 -17.33 12.45 8.89
CA ASP A 35 -18.68 12.98 9.07
C ASP A 35 -19.46 13.19 7.75
N GLN A 36 -18.73 13.32 6.63
CA GLN A 36 -19.32 13.42 5.29
C GLN A 36 -19.49 12.06 4.61
N SER A 37 -18.87 11.01 5.13
CA SER A 37 -19.07 9.63 4.70
C SER A 37 -20.14 8.98 5.57
N SER A 38 -21.33 8.74 5.02
CA SER A 38 -22.49 8.35 5.86
C SER A 38 -22.25 7.10 6.69
N PHE A 39 -21.56 6.09 6.14
CA PHE A 39 -21.25 4.87 6.88
C PHE A 39 -20.20 5.11 7.96
N CYS A 40 -19.16 5.91 7.69
CA CYS A 40 -18.18 6.25 8.71
C CYS A 40 -18.85 6.98 9.88
N LYS A 41 -19.66 8.01 9.58
CA LYS A 41 -20.44 8.74 10.58
C LYS A 41 -21.32 7.82 11.44
N ARG A 42 -22.12 6.95 10.81
CA ARG A 42 -22.98 5.99 11.54
C ARG A 42 -22.17 5.08 12.44
N GLN A 43 -21.08 4.53 11.91
CA GLN A 43 -20.24 3.59 12.64
C GLN A 43 -19.51 4.27 13.79
N ARG A 44 -18.95 5.46 13.58
CA ARG A 44 -18.24 6.25 14.60
C ARG A 44 -19.16 6.81 15.68
N ALA A 45 -20.45 6.98 15.40
CA ALA A 45 -21.45 7.34 16.39
C ALA A 45 -21.72 6.22 17.43
N LEU A 46 -21.38 4.96 17.11
CA LEU A 46 -21.47 3.85 18.08
C LEU A 46 -20.47 4.05 19.22
N LYS A 47 -20.97 3.97 20.46
CA LYS A 47 -20.17 4.15 21.67
C LYS A 47 -19.73 2.80 22.25
N PRO A 48 -18.54 2.72 22.87
CA PRO A 48 -18.13 1.53 23.61
C PRO A 48 -19.17 1.13 24.65
N GLY A 49 -19.46 -0.15 24.76
CA GLY A 49 -20.53 -0.66 25.63
C GLY A 49 -20.73 -2.16 25.51
N GLU A 50 -21.88 -2.64 25.99
CA GLU A 50 -22.25 -4.04 25.82
C GLU A 50 -22.66 -4.30 24.36
N SER A 51 -21.89 -5.12 23.65
CA SER A 51 -22.21 -5.48 22.27
C SER A 51 -23.54 -6.24 22.20
N PRO A 52 -24.44 -5.91 21.26
CA PRO A 52 -25.71 -6.61 21.11
C PRO A 52 -25.55 -8.00 20.47
N TYR A 53 -24.36 -8.35 20.01
CA TYR A 53 -24.09 -9.67 19.44
C TYR A 53 -23.80 -10.68 20.53
N ARG A 54 -24.42 -11.85 20.44
CA ARG A 54 -24.11 -13.03 21.25
C ARG A 54 -23.95 -14.27 20.38
N VAL A 55 -23.18 -15.23 20.87
CA VAL A 55 -22.95 -16.53 20.23
C VAL A 55 -24.08 -17.49 20.57
N LEU A 56 -24.50 -18.28 19.59
CA LEU A 56 -25.38 -19.44 19.78
C LEU A 56 -24.52 -20.71 19.88
N LEU A 57 -24.08 -21.07 21.09
CA LEU A 57 -23.17 -22.21 21.31
C LEU A 57 -23.77 -23.55 20.85
N GLU A 58 -25.10 -23.67 20.82
CA GLU A 58 -25.81 -24.84 20.30
C GLU A 58 -25.65 -25.03 18.78
N THR A 59 -25.20 -23.99 18.06
CA THR A 59 -24.94 -24.04 16.61
C THR A 59 -23.49 -24.37 16.27
N MET A 60 -22.69 -24.71 17.28
CA MET A 60 -21.27 -24.97 17.11
C MET A 60 -21.02 -26.21 16.24
N GLU A 61 -20.34 -26.02 15.11
CA GLU A 61 -19.81 -27.11 14.32
C GLU A 61 -18.29 -27.00 14.28
N LEU A 62 -17.62 -28.03 14.80
CA LEU A 62 -16.17 -28.14 14.74
C LEU A 62 -15.79 -29.22 13.73
N THR A 63 -15.02 -28.82 12.73
CA THR A 63 -14.23 -29.74 11.90
C THR A 63 -12.79 -29.74 12.39
N ASN A 64 -11.94 -30.62 11.84
CA ASN A 64 -10.53 -30.64 12.21
C ASN A 64 -9.85 -29.28 12.02
N THR A 65 -10.28 -28.45 11.06
CA THR A 65 -9.55 -27.26 10.60
C THR A 65 -10.31 -25.96 10.73
N ARG A 66 -11.59 -26.02 11.13
CA ARG A 66 -12.51 -24.89 11.18
C ARG A 66 -13.55 -25.08 12.27
N LEU A 67 -13.75 -24.04 13.06
CA LEU A 67 -14.92 -23.87 13.91
C LEU A 67 -15.92 -22.95 13.21
N THR A 68 -17.21 -23.30 13.24
CA THR A 68 -18.29 -22.40 12.84
C THR A 68 -19.32 -22.25 13.94
N LEU A 69 -19.85 -21.04 14.09
CA LEU A 69 -20.83 -20.64 15.11
C LEU A 69 -21.78 -19.61 14.50
N GLN A 70 -23.04 -19.59 14.91
CA GLN A 70 -23.94 -18.49 14.60
C GLN A 70 -23.82 -17.39 15.65
N LEU A 71 -23.74 -16.13 15.19
CA LEU A 71 -23.95 -14.96 16.03
C LEU A 71 -25.38 -14.46 15.83
N ILE A 72 -26.03 -13.99 16.87
CA ILE A 72 -27.31 -13.28 16.77
C ILE A 72 -27.16 -11.90 17.39
N ASN A 73 -27.68 -10.90 16.68
CA ASN A 73 -27.83 -9.56 17.21
C ASN A 73 -29.14 -9.48 18.00
N ASP A 74 -29.07 -9.24 19.31
CA ASP A 74 -30.25 -9.24 20.17
C ASP A 74 -31.21 -8.07 19.91
N ASN A 75 -30.75 -7.01 19.26
CA ASN A 75 -31.60 -5.84 18.94
C ASN A 75 -32.47 -6.10 17.70
N ASN A 76 -31.91 -6.67 16.62
CA ASN A 76 -32.61 -6.84 15.34
C ASN A 76 -32.84 -8.29 14.92
N LYS A 77 -32.38 -9.26 15.72
CA LYS A 77 -32.52 -10.71 15.53
C LYS A 77 -31.84 -11.27 14.28
N VAL A 78 -31.01 -10.48 13.59
CA VAL A 78 -30.23 -10.96 12.44
C VAL A 78 -29.17 -11.95 12.89
N ARG A 79 -29.02 -13.01 12.09
CA ARG A 79 -28.03 -14.06 12.31
C ARG A 79 -26.86 -13.91 11.35
N LEU A 80 -25.66 -13.98 11.92
CA LEU A 80 -24.40 -14.01 11.20
C LEU A 80 -23.75 -15.39 11.37
N LEU A 81 -22.85 -15.74 10.47
CA LEU A 81 -21.97 -16.88 10.56
C LEU A 81 -20.58 -16.39 10.95
N LEU A 82 -20.07 -16.87 12.08
CA LEU A 82 -18.67 -16.76 12.49
C LEU A 82 -17.94 -18.03 12.04
N GLU A 83 -16.86 -17.86 11.29
CA GLU A 83 -15.92 -18.93 10.98
C GLU A 83 -14.55 -18.58 11.57
N LEU A 84 -13.95 -19.55 12.25
CA LEU A 84 -12.64 -19.42 12.86
C LEU A 84 -11.73 -20.53 12.35
N TYR A 85 -10.57 -20.13 11.85
CA TYR A 85 -9.56 -21.02 11.31
C TYR A 85 -8.25 -20.82 12.04
N ARG A 86 -7.55 -21.93 12.28
CA ARG A 86 -6.14 -21.93 12.60
C ARG A 86 -5.39 -22.25 11.32
N LEU A 87 -4.44 -21.39 10.97
CA LEU A 87 -3.65 -21.51 9.75
C LEU A 87 -2.19 -21.82 10.10
N GLN A 88 -1.48 -22.42 9.16
CA GLN A 88 -0.04 -22.64 9.28
C GLN A 88 0.70 -21.33 9.51
N GLY A 89 1.81 -21.40 10.26
CA GLY A 89 2.67 -20.26 10.51
C GLY A 89 2.21 -19.35 11.64
N ASN A 90 1.41 -19.84 12.60
CA ASN A 90 0.93 -19.07 13.76
C ASN A 90 0.02 -17.89 13.36
N ILE A 91 -0.96 -18.20 12.50
CA ILE A 91 -1.96 -17.25 11.99
C ILE A 91 -3.36 -17.76 12.37
N THR A 92 -4.23 -16.86 12.83
CA THR A 92 -5.65 -17.14 13.07
C THR A 92 -6.49 -16.31 12.10
N ARG A 93 -7.42 -16.93 11.37
CA ARG A 93 -8.36 -16.21 10.49
C ARG A 93 -9.76 -16.21 11.09
N VAL A 94 -10.37 -15.03 11.13
CA VAL A 94 -11.74 -14.82 11.61
C VAL A 94 -12.57 -14.27 10.46
N LYS A 95 -13.64 -14.96 10.09
CA LYS A 95 -14.61 -14.49 9.12
C LYS A 95 -15.97 -14.29 9.79
N ILE A 96 -16.63 -13.16 9.51
CA ILE A 96 -18.02 -12.93 9.88
C ILE A 96 -18.79 -12.50 8.64
N ASN A 97 -19.85 -13.23 8.32
CA ASN A 97 -20.74 -12.96 7.20
C ASN A 97 -22.21 -13.12 7.60
N GLU A 98 -23.15 -12.61 6.82
CA GLU A 98 -24.57 -12.90 7.04
C GLU A 98 -24.85 -14.38 6.81
N LEU A 99 -25.65 -15.00 7.67
CA LEU A 99 -26.01 -16.42 7.50
C LEU A 99 -26.86 -16.64 6.25
N LYS A 100 -27.75 -15.68 5.93
CA LYS A 100 -28.67 -15.72 4.79
C LYS A 100 -28.84 -14.30 4.22
N PRO A 101 -27.85 -13.78 3.50
CA PRO A 101 -27.95 -12.42 2.97
C PRO A 101 -28.95 -12.34 1.81
N LEU A 102 -29.50 -11.15 1.58
CA LEU A 102 -30.38 -10.88 0.42
C LEU A 102 -29.65 -11.08 -0.92
N LYS A 103 -28.35 -10.80 -0.95
CA LYS A 103 -27.42 -11.10 -2.04
C LYS A 103 -26.03 -11.38 -1.45
N PRO A 104 -25.14 -12.12 -2.13
CA PRO A 104 -23.78 -12.34 -1.63
C PRO A 104 -23.07 -11.03 -1.29
N ARG A 105 -22.28 -11.04 -0.20
CA ARG A 105 -21.35 -9.96 0.14
C ARG A 105 -20.02 -10.19 -0.55
N TYR A 106 -19.32 -9.11 -0.84
CA TYR A 106 -18.03 -9.18 -1.50
C TYR A 106 -16.99 -9.85 -0.60
N GLU A 107 -16.30 -10.85 -1.16
CA GLU A 107 -15.11 -11.46 -0.58
C GLU A 107 -13.95 -11.19 -1.54
N VAL A 108 -12.85 -10.66 -1.02
CA VAL A 108 -11.74 -10.16 -1.86
C VAL A 108 -11.02 -11.32 -2.57
N PRO A 109 -11.04 -11.38 -3.92
CA PRO A 109 -10.31 -12.37 -4.69
C PRO A 109 -8.89 -11.90 -5.03
N ASP A 110 -8.06 -12.81 -5.57
CA ASP A 110 -6.73 -12.56 -6.18
C ASP A 110 -5.64 -11.92 -5.28
N VAL A 111 -5.98 -11.50 -4.07
CA VAL A 111 -5.02 -10.98 -3.07
C VAL A 111 -4.29 -12.10 -2.37
N LEU A 112 -5.03 -13.10 -1.88
CA LEU A 112 -4.43 -14.32 -1.33
C LEU A 112 -3.82 -15.13 -2.48
N VAL A 113 -2.53 -15.47 -2.37
CA VAL A 113 -1.83 -16.21 -3.45
C VAL A 113 -2.30 -17.66 -3.60
N ARG A 114 -2.94 -18.18 -2.56
CA ARG A 114 -3.61 -19.49 -2.49
C ARG A 114 -4.48 -19.53 -1.23
N GLU A 115 -5.40 -20.50 -1.15
CA GLU A 115 -6.09 -20.76 0.11
C GLU A 115 -5.05 -21.14 1.20
N PRO A 116 -4.99 -20.43 2.33
CA PRO A 116 -3.99 -20.69 3.36
C PRO A 116 -4.13 -22.09 3.97
N PRO A 117 -3.04 -22.87 4.08
CA PRO A 117 -3.10 -24.18 4.71
C PRO A 117 -3.57 -24.10 6.17
N THR A 118 -4.57 -24.91 6.52
CA THR A 118 -5.13 -24.95 7.87
C THR A 118 -4.39 -25.94 8.78
N GLU A 119 -4.41 -25.70 10.08
CA GLU A 119 -3.92 -26.60 11.12
C GLU A 119 -5.06 -27.06 12.05
N PRO A 120 -4.88 -28.19 12.78
CA PRO A 120 -5.92 -28.70 13.65
C PRO A 120 -6.37 -27.75 14.77
N LEU A 121 -7.68 -27.62 14.96
CA LEU A 121 -8.32 -26.93 16.08
C LEU A 121 -8.94 -27.96 17.03
N SER A 122 -8.72 -27.80 18.33
CA SER A 122 -9.31 -28.66 19.36
C SER A 122 -9.96 -27.85 20.46
N VAL A 123 -11.15 -28.26 20.90
CA VAL A 123 -11.81 -27.69 22.08
C VAL A 123 -11.09 -28.16 23.33
N LEU A 124 -10.67 -27.19 24.15
CA LEU A 124 -10.04 -27.40 25.45
C LEU A 124 -11.09 -27.42 26.57
N SER A 125 -12.07 -26.52 26.49
CA SER A 125 -13.20 -26.47 27.42
C SER A 125 -14.39 -25.78 26.77
N GLN A 126 -15.60 -26.11 27.22
CA GLN A 126 -16.84 -25.48 26.82
C GLN A 126 -17.79 -25.45 28.01
N ASP A 127 -18.43 -24.31 28.23
CA ASP A 127 -19.50 -24.13 29.22
C ASP A 127 -20.61 -23.24 28.64
N GLU A 128 -21.53 -22.75 29.49
CA GLU A 128 -22.62 -21.86 29.08
C GLU A 128 -22.15 -20.45 28.69
N ASN A 129 -20.95 -20.05 29.09
CA ASN A 129 -20.40 -18.71 28.88
C ASN A 129 -19.50 -18.65 27.64
N GLY A 130 -18.99 -19.78 27.14
CA GLY A 130 -18.15 -19.78 25.94
C GLY A 130 -17.47 -21.09 25.61
N VAL A 131 -16.54 -21.03 24.65
CA VAL A 131 -15.68 -22.14 24.24
C VAL A 131 -14.22 -21.69 24.18
N VAL A 132 -13.32 -22.56 24.64
CA VAL A 132 -11.87 -22.34 24.59
C VAL A 132 -11.27 -23.35 23.61
N LEU A 133 -10.49 -22.86 22.66
CA LEU A 133 -9.85 -23.68 21.62
C LEU A 133 -8.33 -23.55 21.71
N SER A 134 -7.63 -24.64 21.42
CA SER A 134 -6.18 -24.63 21.25
C SER A 134 -5.78 -23.99 19.93
N LEU A 135 -4.75 -23.14 19.95
CA LEU A 135 -4.06 -22.64 18.76
C LEU A 135 -2.71 -23.34 18.51
N GLY A 136 -2.45 -24.45 19.20
CA GLY A 136 -1.39 -25.40 18.84
C GLY A 136 -0.05 -25.28 19.54
N ALA A 137 0.40 -24.08 19.91
CA ALA A 137 1.42 -23.97 20.94
C ALA A 137 0.77 -24.38 22.27
N GLU A 138 1.45 -25.17 23.11
CA GLU A 138 0.87 -25.69 24.37
C GLU A 138 0.26 -24.59 25.25
N SER A 139 0.73 -23.35 25.12
CA SER A 139 0.27 -22.17 25.84
C SER A 139 -0.72 -21.29 25.08
N GLN A 140 -0.88 -21.40 23.75
CA GLN A 140 -1.72 -20.49 22.96
C GLN A 140 -3.14 -21.04 22.77
N ARG A 141 -4.12 -20.18 23.05
CA ARG A 141 -5.54 -20.52 22.96
C ARG A 141 -6.36 -19.32 22.54
N VAL A 142 -7.53 -19.59 21.97
CA VAL A 142 -8.55 -18.58 21.71
C VAL A 142 -9.77 -18.87 22.56
N ILE A 143 -10.27 -17.85 23.24
CA ILE A 143 -11.48 -17.90 24.04
C ILE A 143 -12.58 -17.20 23.26
N VAL A 144 -13.68 -17.91 22.99
CA VAL A 144 -14.89 -17.34 22.40
C VAL A 144 -15.92 -17.17 23.50
N SER A 145 -16.10 -15.93 23.96
CA SER A 145 -17.13 -15.57 24.95
C SER A 145 -18.48 -15.41 24.26
N ALA A 146 -19.53 -15.96 24.87
CA ALA A 146 -20.85 -16.04 24.24
C ALA A 146 -21.69 -14.78 24.41
N ARG A 147 -21.72 -14.15 25.59
CA ARG A 147 -22.58 -12.98 25.88
C ARG A 147 -21.88 -11.93 26.76
N PRO A 148 -21.53 -10.74 26.23
CA PRO A 148 -21.54 -10.41 24.80
C PRO A 148 -20.49 -11.25 24.03
N PHE A 149 -20.67 -11.34 22.71
CA PHE A 149 -19.69 -11.97 21.81
C PHE A 149 -18.33 -11.26 21.93
N ARG A 150 -17.27 -12.04 22.21
CA ARG A 150 -15.89 -11.54 22.26
C ARG A 150 -14.93 -12.68 21.93
N LEU A 151 -13.82 -12.37 21.26
CA LEU A 151 -12.72 -13.32 21.05
C LEU A 151 -11.47 -12.81 21.76
N ASP A 152 -10.81 -13.66 22.54
CA ASP A 152 -9.53 -13.35 23.18
C ASP A 152 -8.46 -14.33 22.73
N ILE A 153 -7.41 -13.83 22.09
CA ILE A 153 -6.20 -14.60 21.77
C ILE A 153 -5.26 -14.53 22.97
N MET A 154 -4.91 -15.69 23.51
CA MET A 154 -4.15 -15.85 24.75
C MET A 154 -2.83 -16.56 24.49
N GLU A 155 -1.80 -16.22 25.25
CA GLU A 155 -0.59 -17.02 25.41
C GLU A 155 -0.27 -17.17 26.90
N GLY A 156 -0.40 -18.40 27.41
CA GLY A 156 -0.32 -18.71 28.83
C GLY A 156 -1.44 -18.01 29.59
N HIS A 157 -1.10 -17.02 30.41
CA HIS A 157 -2.06 -16.20 31.15
C HIS A 157 -2.25 -14.78 30.57
N ASN A 158 -1.53 -14.45 29.49
CA ASN A 158 -1.54 -13.11 28.91
C ASN A 158 -2.51 -13.05 27.74
N VAL A 159 -3.30 -11.99 27.67
CA VAL A 159 -4.09 -11.64 26.47
C VAL A 159 -3.14 -10.97 25.47
N LEU A 160 -2.99 -11.55 24.29
CA LEU A 160 -2.22 -10.96 23.19
C LEU A 160 -3.07 -9.92 22.44
N MET A 161 -4.32 -10.26 22.19
CA MET A 161 -5.27 -9.43 21.45
C MET A 161 -6.70 -9.84 21.79
N SER A 162 -7.60 -8.87 21.85
CA SER A 162 -9.04 -9.12 21.99
C SER A 162 -9.80 -8.52 20.81
N LEU A 163 -10.82 -9.20 20.30
CA LEU A 163 -11.73 -8.71 19.28
C LEU A 163 -13.10 -8.47 19.91
N ASN A 164 -13.73 -7.36 19.56
CA ASN A 164 -15.01 -6.90 20.11
C ASN A 164 -15.00 -6.69 21.64
N SER A 165 -13.85 -6.36 22.23
CA SER A 165 -13.70 -6.08 23.66
C SER A 165 -14.38 -4.78 24.09
N ARG A 166 -14.52 -3.82 23.16
CA ARG A 166 -15.23 -2.55 23.37
C ARG A 166 -16.70 -2.62 22.92
N GLY A 167 -17.12 -3.74 22.37
CA GLY A 167 -18.49 -3.96 21.89
C GLY A 167 -18.84 -3.16 20.63
N LEU A 168 -17.86 -2.89 19.76
CA LEU A 168 -18.02 -2.09 18.55
C LEU A 168 -18.06 -2.93 17.27
N LEU A 169 -18.26 -4.26 17.39
CA LEU A 169 -18.74 -5.07 16.28
C LEU A 169 -20.06 -4.48 15.79
N ALA A 170 -20.09 -4.13 14.51
CA ALA A 170 -21.30 -3.73 13.82
C ALA A 170 -21.33 -4.38 12.44
N PHE A 171 -22.51 -4.85 12.07
CA PHE A 171 -22.72 -5.51 10.79
C PHE A 171 -24.08 -5.02 10.26
N GLU A 172 -24.06 -4.03 9.39
CA GLU A 172 -25.26 -3.50 8.76
C GLU A 172 -25.78 -4.52 7.75
N HIS A 173 -26.72 -5.37 8.18
CA HIS A 173 -27.32 -6.38 7.33
C HIS A 173 -28.05 -5.76 6.13
N LEU A 174 -28.03 -6.45 5.00
CA LEU A 174 -28.71 -5.98 3.80
C LEU A 174 -30.23 -5.91 4.01
N ARG A 175 -30.84 -4.81 3.59
CA ARG A 175 -32.29 -4.56 3.73
C ARG A 175 -32.90 -4.19 2.39
N MET A 176 -34.16 -4.57 2.19
CA MET A 176 -34.98 -4.01 1.12
C MET A 176 -35.48 -2.63 1.55
N ARG A 177 -35.56 -1.70 0.59
CA ARG A 177 -36.15 -0.38 0.83
C ARG A 177 -37.65 -0.54 1.09
N LYS A 178 -38.19 0.07 2.16
CA LYS A 178 -39.59 -0.13 2.57
C LYS A 178 -40.60 0.53 1.60
N ASP A 179 -40.23 1.60 0.91
CA ASP A 179 -41.07 2.33 -0.05
C ASP A 179 -41.29 1.61 -1.40
N THR A 180 -40.39 0.70 -1.81
CA THR A 180 -40.61 -0.17 -2.98
C THR A 180 -41.78 -1.14 -2.79
N PHE A 181 -42.16 -1.44 -1.54
CA PHE A 181 -43.38 -2.20 -1.21
C PHE A 181 -44.65 -1.35 -1.35
N SER A 182 -44.62 -0.08 -0.92
CA SER A 182 -45.76 0.84 -1.03
C SER A 182 -46.18 1.05 -2.49
N TYR A 183 -45.21 1.21 -3.40
CA TYR A 183 -45.49 1.41 -4.84
C TYR A 183 -46.01 0.13 -5.53
N LYS A 184 -45.49 -1.06 -5.16
CA LYS A 184 -45.99 -2.33 -5.69
C LYS A 184 -47.39 -2.66 -5.17
N VAL A 185 -47.67 -2.48 -3.88
CA VAL A 185 -49.00 -2.75 -3.32
C VAL A 185 -50.04 -1.76 -3.84
N THR A 186 -49.72 -0.46 -3.97
CA THR A 186 -50.64 0.52 -4.57
C THR A 186 -50.94 0.23 -6.05
N SER A 187 -49.95 -0.19 -6.85
CA SER A 187 -50.19 -0.57 -8.25
C SER A 187 -50.99 -1.87 -8.40
N THR A 188 -50.76 -2.85 -7.53
CA THR A 188 -51.48 -4.14 -7.57
C THR A 188 -52.91 -3.97 -7.07
N VAL A 189 -53.13 -3.20 -5.99
CA VAL A 189 -54.47 -2.93 -5.46
C VAL A 189 -55.25 -1.99 -6.39
N ALA A 190 -54.62 -1.02 -7.04
CA ALA A 190 -55.26 -0.18 -8.06
C ALA A 190 -55.67 -1.00 -9.29
N SER A 191 -54.81 -1.92 -9.77
CA SER A 191 -55.15 -2.79 -10.91
C SER A 191 -56.24 -3.82 -10.59
N VAL A 192 -56.32 -4.30 -9.34
CA VAL A 192 -57.40 -5.18 -8.87
C VAL A 192 -58.71 -4.41 -8.70
N TRP A 193 -58.67 -3.17 -8.17
CA TRP A 193 -59.87 -2.31 -8.08
C TRP A 193 -60.41 -1.89 -9.44
N ASP A 194 -59.55 -1.58 -10.41
CA ASP A 194 -59.97 -1.26 -11.79
C ASP A 194 -60.56 -2.47 -12.52
N ASN A 195 -60.09 -3.68 -12.21
CA ASN A 195 -60.66 -4.92 -12.74
C ASN A 195 -62.01 -5.27 -12.09
N ILE A 196 -62.21 -4.99 -10.80
CA ILE A 196 -63.50 -5.21 -10.12
C ILE A 196 -64.55 -4.19 -10.60
N LYS A 197 -64.18 -2.91 -10.83
CA LYS A 197 -65.09 -1.89 -11.37
C LYS A 197 -65.56 -2.19 -12.80
N ARG A 198 -64.72 -2.85 -13.61
CA ARG A 198 -65.09 -3.26 -14.98
C ARG A 198 -66.07 -4.44 -15.03
N VAL A 199 -66.16 -5.25 -13.98
CA VAL A 199 -67.04 -6.43 -13.95
C VAL A 199 -68.45 -6.12 -13.45
N PHE A 200 -68.65 -5.03 -12.69
CA PHE A 200 -69.93 -4.73 -12.03
C PHE A 200 -70.72 -3.53 -12.57
N SER A 201 -70.45 -3.09 -13.81
CA SER A 201 -71.24 -2.02 -14.46
C SER A 201 -72.12 -2.55 -15.61
N SER A 202 -73.10 -3.40 -15.31
CA SER A 202 -74.29 -3.53 -16.16
C SER A 202 -75.50 -4.09 -15.40
N GLN A 203 -76.49 -3.20 -15.24
CA GLN A 203 -77.94 -3.42 -15.16
C GLN A 203 -78.65 -3.77 -13.83
N ALA A 204 -79.52 -2.82 -13.45
CA ALA A 204 -80.90 -2.94 -12.96
C ALA A 204 -81.21 -3.27 -11.47
N GLU A 205 -81.87 -2.31 -10.81
CA GLU A 205 -82.76 -2.43 -9.63
C GLU A 205 -84.12 -3.07 -10.03
N PRO A 206 -85.04 -3.55 -9.13
CA PRO A 206 -85.27 -3.07 -7.74
C PRO A 206 -85.77 -4.10 -6.66
N GLU A 207 -86.03 -3.55 -5.46
CA GLU A 207 -86.99 -3.93 -4.39
C GLU A 207 -86.67 -4.93 -3.23
N ALA A 208 -86.66 -4.35 -2.02
CA ALA A 208 -87.38 -4.71 -0.77
C ALA A 208 -86.82 -5.67 0.33
N GLU A 209 -86.87 -5.14 1.56
CA GLU A 209 -87.01 -5.74 2.93
C GLU A 209 -85.81 -6.20 3.80
N LYS A 210 -85.43 -5.29 4.72
CA LYS A 210 -85.30 -5.37 6.21
C LYS A 210 -84.36 -6.38 6.94
N LYS A 211 -83.75 -5.83 8.01
CA LYS A 211 -83.12 -6.38 9.25
C LYS A 211 -81.61 -6.65 9.19
N ASP A 212 -80.75 -6.31 10.15
CA ASP A 212 -80.86 -5.77 11.53
C ASP A 212 -79.59 -4.96 11.87
N GLU A 213 -79.72 -4.06 12.87
CA GLU A 213 -78.67 -3.24 13.50
C GLU A 213 -77.60 -4.05 14.25
N ALA A 214 -76.37 -3.53 14.34
CA ALA A 214 -75.63 -3.39 15.60
C ALA A 214 -74.40 -2.46 15.46
N ASP A 215 -74.24 -1.62 16.49
CA ASP A 215 -73.41 -0.42 16.66
C ASP A 215 -71.87 -0.68 16.80
N PRO A 216 -71.01 0.33 16.54
CA PRO A 216 -69.56 0.23 16.51
C PRO A 216 -68.95 0.66 17.86
N ALA A 217 -68.52 -0.30 18.68
CA ALA A 217 -67.69 0.01 19.86
C ALA A 217 -66.94 -1.24 20.35
N ASN A 218 -65.79 -1.54 19.74
CA ASN A 218 -64.61 -2.15 20.38
C ASN A 218 -63.69 -2.73 19.31
N GLN A 219 -62.69 -1.94 18.92
CA GLN A 219 -61.32 -2.38 18.57
C GLN A 219 -60.53 -1.14 18.14
N ALA A 220 -60.48 -0.16 19.03
CA ALA A 220 -59.56 0.96 18.96
C ALA A 220 -58.61 0.87 20.16
N GLU A 221 -57.77 -0.17 20.20
CA GLU A 221 -56.58 -0.17 21.03
C GLU A 221 -55.65 -1.31 20.58
N THR A 222 -54.39 -0.97 20.29
CA THR A 222 -53.24 -1.81 19.85
C THR A 222 -52.94 -1.91 18.35
N ALA A 223 -52.68 -0.76 17.72
CA ALA A 223 -51.68 -0.65 16.65
C ALA A 223 -51.07 0.76 16.68
N LYS A 224 -50.17 1.01 17.63
CA LYS A 224 -49.18 2.09 17.47
C LYS A 224 -48.11 1.54 16.54
N GLU A 225 -48.29 1.75 15.24
CA GLU A 225 -47.19 1.65 14.28
C GLU A 225 -46.21 2.79 14.61
N GLU A 226 -45.04 2.44 15.12
CA GLU A 226 -43.90 3.35 15.15
C GLU A 226 -43.45 3.57 13.70
N GLU A 227 -43.77 4.74 13.15
CA GLU A 227 -43.11 5.26 11.96
C GLU A 227 -41.60 5.43 12.26
N GLU A 228 -40.79 4.42 11.91
CA GLU A 228 -39.33 4.58 11.80
C GLU A 228 -39.06 5.67 10.75
N LYS A 229 -38.72 6.88 11.20
CA LYS A 229 -38.15 7.92 10.33
C LYS A 229 -36.97 7.32 9.57
N VAL A 230 -36.99 7.39 8.24
CA VAL A 230 -35.83 7.05 7.41
C VAL A 230 -34.72 8.03 7.76
N GLU A 231 -33.71 7.57 8.51
CA GLU A 231 -32.58 8.41 8.92
C GLU A 231 -31.77 8.88 7.71
N GLU A 232 -31.28 10.13 7.79
CA GLU A 232 -30.47 10.78 6.76
C GLU A 232 -29.18 9.97 6.47
N GLY A 233 -28.86 9.77 5.19
CA GLY A 233 -27.65 9.04 4.76
C GLY A 233 -27.77 7.50 4.72
N MET A 234 -28.94 6.92 5.04
CA MET A 234 -29.15 5.46 4.95
C MET A 234 -29.25 4.95 3.51
N TRP A 235 -29.80 5.75 2.60
CA TRP A 235 -30.02 5.42 1.18
C TRP A 235 -29.21 6.34 0.29
N GLU A 236 -29.83 7.06 -0.64
CA GLU A 236 -29.12 7.99 -1.50
C GLU A 236 -28.26 8.97 -0.70
N GLU A 237 -27.03 9.18 -1.17
CA GLU A 237 -26.07 10.10 -0.56
C GLU A 237 -25.57 11.05 -1.64
N THR A 238 -25.48 12.34 -1.33
CA THR A 238 -24.95 13.34 -2.26
C THR A 238 -23.69 13.96 -1.69
N PHE A 239 -22.63 13.95 -2.48
CA PHE A 239 -21.39 14.67 -2.18
C PHE A 239 -21.09 15.64 -3.32
N LYS A 240 -21.11 16.94 -3.00
CA LYS A 240 -21.09 18.01 -4.00
C LYS A 240 -22.21 17.82 -5.03
N SER A 241 -21.85 17.70 -6.30
CA SER A 241 -22.76 17.48 -7.43
C SER A 241 -23.04 16.00 -7.73
N HIS A 242 -22.42 15.07 -7.01
CA HIS A 242 -22.51 13.64 -7.29
C HIS A 242 -23.50 12.97 -6.35
N SER A 243 -24.49 12.28 -6.93
CA SER A 243 -25.48 11.51 -6.18
C SER A 243 -25.22 10.03 -6.36
N ASP A 244 -24.84 9.37 -5.26
CA ASP A 244 -24.76 7.94 -5.12
C ASP A 244 -26.18 7.38 -4.86
N SER A 245 -26.66 6.51 -5.74
CA SER A 245 -27.99 5.91 -5.60
C SER A 245 -28.09 4.88 -4.47
N LYS A 246 -26.95 4.35 -4.00
CA LYS A 246 -26.83 3.39 -2.89
C LYS A 246 -27.92 2.30 -2.92
N PRO A 247 -28.01 1.49 -4.00
CA PRO A 247 -29.13 0.58 -4.25
C PRO A 247 -29.31 -0.50 -3.17
N ASN A 248 -28.24 -0.80 -2.42
CA ASN A 248 -28.23 -1.81 -1.36
C ASN A 248 -28.39 -1.24 0.05
N GLY A 249 -28.57 0.09 0.17
CA GLY A 249 -28.70 0.77 1.45
C GLY A 249 -27.41 0.66 2.31
N PRO A 250 -27.53 0.67 3.64
CA PRO A 250 -26.41 0.50 4.55
C PRO A 250 -25.88 -0.94 4.54
N SER A 251 -24.57 -1.11 4.32
CA SER A 251 -23.91 -2.42 4.27
C SER A 251 -22.59 -2.48 5.04
N ALA A 252 -22.28 -1.47 5.85
CA ALA A 252 -20.97 -1.38 6.48
C ALA A 252 -20.73 -2.46 7.54
N VAL A 253 -19.46 -2.81 7.68
CA VAL A 253 -18.96 -3.75 8.69
C VAL A 253 -17.89 -3.07 9.52
N SER A 254 -17.91 -3.28 10.84
CA SER A 254 -16.85 -2.80 11.73
C SER A 254 -16.50 -3.78 12.82
N LEU A 255 -15.24 -3.76 13.26
CA LEU A 255 -14.76 -4.55 14.38
C LEU A 255 -13.63 -3.82 15.11
N ASP A 256 -13.69 -3.82 16.45
CA ASP A 256 -12.61 -3.33 17.30
C ASP A 256 -11.67 -4.44 17.77
N PHE A 257 -10.41 -4.05 17.96
CA PHE A 257 -9.31 -4.85 18.45
C PHE A 257 -8.64 -4.12 19.61
N SER A 258 -8.40 -4.81 20.72
CA SER A 258 -7.57 -4.31 21.83
C SER A 258 -6.22 -5.00 21.85
N LEU A 259 -5.15 -4.24 22.06
CA LEU A 259 -3.76 -4.69 22.05
C LEU A 259 -3.09 -4.37 23.40
N PRO A 260 -3.24 -5.23 24.42
CA PRO A 260 -2.62 -5.03 25.73
C PRO A 260 -1.09 -5.05 25.66
N GLY A 261 -0.45 -4.13 26.36
CA GLY A 261 1.00 -3.94 26.39
C GLY A 261 1.58 -3.26 25.15
N VAL A 262 0.75 -2.73 24.24
CA VAL A 262 1.19 -2.09 22.99
C VAL A 262 0.91 -0.59 23.03
N GLU A 263 1.93 0.20 22.68
CA GLU A 263 1.86 1.67 22.50
C GLU A 263 2.27 2.12 21.09
N HIS A 264 2.74 1.17 20.27
CA HIS A 264 3.34 1.43 18.98
C HIS A 264 2.67 0.54 17.93
N VAL A 265 1.92 1.18 17.05
CA VAL A 265 1.32 0.55 15.88
C VAL A 265 1.81 1.25 14.62
N TYR A 266 1.98 0.48 13.55
CA TYR A 266 2.56 0.88 12.28
C TYR A 266 1.77 0.28 11.12
N GLY A 267 2.03 0.74 9.90
CA GLY A 267 1.38 0.24 8.68
C GLY A 267 0.26 1.17 8.23
N ILE A 268 -0.82 0.56 7.76
CA ILE A 268 -1.97 1.17 7.05
C ILE A 268 -1.64 2.25 6.00
N PRO A 269 -0.58 2.12 5.17
CA PRO A 269 -0.36 3.08 4.09
C PRO A 269 -1.52 3.10 3.06
N GLU A 270 -1.71 4.19 2.32
CA GLU A 270 -0.77 5.31 2.18
C GLU A 270 -1.25 6.63 2.82
N HIS A 271 -0.39 7.18 3.69
CA HIS A 271 -0.58 8.47 4.36
C HIS A 271 0.73 9.21 4.46
N ALA A 272 0.69 10.53 4.34
CA ALA A 272 1.83 11.41 4.57
C ALA A 272 2.02 11.72 6.07
N GLU A 273 2.14 10.70 6.92
CA GLU A 273 2.25 10.78 8.39
C GLU A 273 3.57 10.15 8.90
N PRO A 274 3.95 10.32 10.19
CA PRO A 274 5.04 9.61 10.82
C PRO A 274 4.84 8.10 10.74
N LEU A 275 5.94 7.36 10.85
CA LEU A 275 5.90 5.89 10.77
C LEU A 275 5.07 5.28 11.90
N LYS A 276 5.25 5.79 13.13
CA LYS A 276 4.40 5.46 14.28
C LYS A 276 3.06 6.18 14.11
N LEU A 277 1.99 5.40 13.96
CA LEU A 277 0.66 5.96 13.77
C LEU A 277 0.20 6.74 15.01
N LYS A 278 -0.37 7.92 14.75
CA LYS A 278 -1.00 8.77 15.76
C LYS A 278 -2.36 8.21 16.20
N THR A 279 -2.82 8.64 17.37
CA THR A 279 -4.21 8.45 17.78
C THR A 279 -5.15 9.34 16.96
N THR A 280 -6.38 8.90 16.75
CA THR A 280 -7.40 9.57 15.93
C THR A 280 -8.54 10.16 16.75
N GLU A 281 -8.45 10.13 18.09
CA GLU A 281 -9.50 10.57 19.01
C GLU A 281 -9.90 12.04 18.84
N SER A 282 -8.97 12.89 18.43
CA SER A 282 -9.16 14.34 18.26
C SER A 282 -9.40 14.77 16.81
N GLY A 283 -9.48 13.84 15.85
CA GLY A 283 -9.54 14.15 14.42
C GLY A 283 -10.27 13.08 13.61
N ASP A 284 -10.03 13.04 12.31
CA ASP A 284 -10.54 11.97 11.45
C ASP A 284 -9.75 10.66 11.65
N PRO A 285 -10.38 9.49 11.44
CA PRO A 285 -9.67 8.21 11.36
C PRO A 285 -8.75 8.18 10.14
N TYR A 286 -7.75 7.28 10.13
CA TYR A 286 -7.00 6.98 8.91
C TYR A 286 -7.95 6.43 7.85
N ARG A 287 -7.91 6.99 6.65
CA ARG A 287 -8.77 6.57 5.54
C ARG A 287 -7.97 5.75 4.53
N LEU A 288 -8.55 4.65 4.08
CA LEU A 288 -8.06 3.76 3.03
C LEU A 288 -9.06 3.76 1.88
N TYR A 289 -8.80 4.63 0.91
CA TYR A 289 -9.57 4.80 -0.32
C TYR A 289 -8.62 5.39 -1.35
N ASN A 290 -8.25 4.62 -2.37
CA ASN A 290 -7.26 5.03 -3.36
C ASN A 290 -7.75 6.30 -4.09
N LEU A 291 -7.07 7.42 -3.90
CA LEU A 291 -7.49 8.74 -4.38
C LEU A 291 -6.35 9.50 -5.02
N ASP A 292 -6.69 10.24 -6.08
CA ASP A 292 -5.80 11.20 -6.72
C ASP A 292 -5.85 12.52 -5.96
N VAL A 293 -4.94 12.68 -4.99
CA VAL A 293 -4.92 13.84 -4.08
C VAL A 293 -3.90 14.87 -4.57
N PHE A 294 -4.35 15.73 -5.48
CA PHE A 294 -3.55 16.83 -6.01
C PHE A 294 -2.95 17.70 -4.88
N GLN A 295 -1.62 17.88 -4.91
CA GLN A 295 -0.87 18.67 -3.94
C GLN A 295 -1.16 18.28 -2.48
N TYR A 296 -1.14 16.97 -2.20
CA TYR A 296 -1.43 16.43 -0.87
C TYR A 296 -0.62 17.11 0.24
N GLU A 297 -1.28 17.37 1.37
CA GLU A 297 -0.65 17.92 2.57
C GLU A 297 0.02 16.82 3.41
N LEU A 298 0.95 17.24 4.27
CA LEU A 298 1.63 16.37 5.22
C LEU A 298 0.89 16.29 6.55
N TYR A 299 1.25 15.29 7.34
CA TYR A 299 0.87 15.07 8.74
C TYR A 299 -0.64 15.06 8.98
N ASN A 300 -1.38 14.36 8.11
CA ASN A 300 -2.82 14.18 8.24
C ASN A 300 -3.25 12.76 7.78
N PRO A 301 -4.42 12.27 8.25
CA PRO A 301 -4.91 10.92 7.99
C PRO A 301 -5.69 10.75 6.66
N MET A 302 -5.65 11.73 5.75
CA MET A 302 -6.34 11.64 4.46
C MET A 302 -5.76 10.50 3.63
N ALA A 303 -6.63 9.73 2.98
CA ALA A 303 -6.19 8.68 2.06
C ALA A 303 -5.40 9.30 0.89
N LEU A 304 -4.36 8.61 0.45
CA LEU A 304 -3.61 8.91 -0.77
C LEU A 304 -3.90 7.85 -1.83
N TYR A 305 -2.91 7.46 -2.62
CA TYR A 305 -3.12 6.73 -3.88
C TYR A 305 -3.31 5.22 -3.68
N GLY A 306 -2.77 4.65 -2.61
CA GLY A 306 -2.85 3.22 -2.33
C GLY A 306 -3.36 2.89 -0.93
N ALA A 307 -3.78 1.63 -0.76
CA ALA A 307 -4.37 1.13 0.47
C ALA A 307 -3.88 -0.29 0.79
N VAL A 308 -3.04 -0.46 1.81
CA VAL A 308 -2.66 -1.79 2.31
C VAL A 308 -3.24 -1.96 3.72
N PRO A 309 -4.37 -2.67 3.90
CA PRO A 309 -5.09 -2.75 5.17
C PRO A 309 -4.42 -3.72 6.16
N VAL A 310 -3.15 -3.46 6.47
CA VAL A 310 -2.29 -4.23 7.35
C VAL A 310 -1.73 -3.31 8.42
N MET A 311 -1.90 -3.69 9.67
CA MET A 311 -1.33 -2.99 10.82
C MET A 311 -0.40 -3.93 11.59
N LEU A 312 0.77 -3.42 11.98
CA LEU A 312 1.69 -4.11 12.88
C LEU A 312 1.62 -3.46 14.26
N ALA A 313 1.68 -4.27 15.31
CA ALA A 313 1.67 -3.86 16.70
C ALA A 313 2.92 -4.39 17.38
N HIS A 314 3.68 -3.50 18.02
CA HIS A 314 5.00 -3.83 18.55
C HIS A 314 5.20 -3.38 20.00
N ASN A 315 5.89 -4.23 20.76
CA ASN A 315 6.53 -3.88 22.03
C ASN A 315 7.81 -4.71 22.20
N THR A 316 8.52 -4.50 23.31
CA THR A 316 9.80 -5.19 23.60
C THR A 316 9.69 -6.71 23.72
N LYS A 317 8.49 -7.26 23.85
CA LYS A 317 8.25 -8.70 24.02
C LYS A 317 7.77 -9.36 22.73
N ARG A 318 7.03 -8.65 21.88
CA ARG A 318 6.33 -9.25 20.74
C ARG A 318 5.99 -8.23 19.66
N THR A 319 5.99 -8.73 18.43
CA THR A 319 5.32 -8.13 17.28
C THR A 319 4.14 -8.99 16.87
N THR A 320 2.99 -8.37 16.61
CA THR A 320 1.81 -9.01 16.00
C THR A 320 1.33 -8.18 14.83
N GLY A 321 0.45 -8.73 14.00
CA GLY A 321 -0.17 -8.00 12.91
C GLY A 321 -1.64 -8.35 12.73
N ILE A 322 -2.38 -7.38 12.18
CA ILE A 322 -3.78 -7.49 11.79
C ILE A 322 -3.82 -7.21 10.28
N PHE A 323 -4.27 -8.17 9.49
CA PHE A 323 -4.57 -7.96 8.08
C PHE A 323 -6.08 -8.04 7.86
N TRP A 324 -6.69 -6.88 7.59
CA TRP A 324 -8.12 -6.71 7.35
C TRP A 324 -8.40 -6.82 5.85
N LEU A 325 -8.78 -8.01 5.39
CA LEU A 325 -8.97 -8.29 3.96
C LEU A 325 -10.32 -7.75 3.46
N ASN A 326 -10.37 -6.44 3.20
CA ASN A 326 -11.54 -5.76 2.65
C ASN A 326 -11.10 -4.70 1.62
N ALA A 327 -11.76 -4.68 0.46
CA ALA A 327 -11.41 -3.83 -0.68
C ALA A 327 -12.25 -2.54 -0.79
N ALA A 328 -13.27 -2.38 0.05
CA ALA A 328 -14.09 -1.19 0.09
C ALA A 328 -13.37 -0.03 0.77
N GLU A 329 -13.96 1.17 0.69
CA GLU A 329 -13.54 2.31 1.51
C GLU A 329 -13.49 1.89 2.98
N THR A 330 -12.34 2.08 3.61
CA THR A 330 -12.10 1.65 4.99
C THR A 330 -11.56 2.78 5.85
N TRP A 331 -12.07 2.93 7.06
CA TRP A 331 -11.61 3.88 8.06
C TRP A 331 -11.03 3.13 9.27
N VAL A 332 -9.95 3.66 9.85
CA VAL A 332 -9.24 3.05 10.97
C VAL A 332 -9.08 4.06 12.10
N ASP A 333 -9.84 3.86 13.18
CA ASP A 333 -9.71 4.65 14.41
C ASP A 333 -8.66 4.00 15.33
N ILE A 334 -7.80 4.82 15.95
CA ILE A 334 -6.75 4.41 16.89
C ILE A 334 -6.87 5.24 18.16
N SER A 335 -6.99 4.57 19.31
CA SER A 335 -7.02 5.20 20.63
C SER A 335 -6.01 4.56 21.57
N SER A 336 -5.43 5.37 22.46
CA SER A 336 -4.47 4.90 23.46
C SER A 336 -5.14 4.92 24.84
N ASN A 337 -5.15 3.78 25.50
CA ASN A 337 -5.77 3.57 26.82
C ASN A 337 -4.79 2.92 27.79
N THR A 338 -5.15 2.95 29.08
CA THR A 338 -4.56 2.07 30.09
C THR A 338 -5.52 0.91 30.31
N ALA A 339 -5.05 -0.34 30.18
CA ALA A 339 -5.89 -1.53 30.36
C ALA A 339 -6.72 -1.46 31.66
N GLY A 340 -6.17 -0.84 32.72
CA GLY A 340 -6.76 -0.58 34.04
C GLY A 340 -8.01 0.32 34.14
N LYS A 341 -8.36 1.12 33.11
CA LYS A 341 -9.51 2.06 33.18
C LYS A 341 -10.78 1.60 32.46
N THR A 342 -10.72 0.49 31.74
CA THR A 342 -11.88 -0.16 31.12
C THR A 342 -12.47 -1.20 32.08
N VAL A 343 -13.66 -1.75 31.81
CA VAL A 343 -14.23 -2.86 32.63
C VAL A 343 -13.24 -4.04 32.74
N PHE A 344 -12.39 -4.22 31.71
CA PHE A 344 -11.29 -5.17 31.65
C PHE A 344 -10.15 -4.86 32.65
N GLY A 345 -9.89 -3.59 32.94
CA GLY A 345 -8.93 -3.16 33.95
C GLY A 345 -9.26 -3.63 35.36
N LYS A 346 -10.55 -3.59 35.70
CA LYS A 346 -11.06 -4.10 36.98
C LYS A 346 -10.97 -5.63 37.09
N MET A 347 -10.98 -6.34 35.96
CA MET A 347 -10.79 -7.80 35.92
C MET A 347 -9.30 -8.19 35.94
N LEU A 348 -8.43 -7.43 35.27
CA LEU A 348 -6.98 -7.58 35.35
C LEU A 348 -6.44 -7.28 36.75
N ASP A 349 -6.97 -6.24 37.42
CA ASP A 349 -6.61 -5.87 38.80
C ASP A 349 -6.86 -7.01 39.80
N TYR A 350 -7.87 -7.85 39.54
CA TYR A 350 -8.23 -8.98 40.39
C TYR A 350 -7.27 -10.18 40.26
N VAL A 351 -6.50 -10.26 39.16
CA VAL A 351 -5.67 -11.43 38.82
C VAL A 351 -4.17 -11.11 38.79
N GLN A 352 -3.78 -9.88 38.41
CA GLN A 352 -2.38 -9.55 38.11
C GLN A 352 -1.75 -8.46 38.99
N GLY A 353 -2.54 -7.84 39.88
CA GLY A 353 -2.08 -6.72 40.70
C GLY A 353 -1.93 -5.42 39.90
N SER A 354 -2.10 -4.30 40.59
CA SER A 354 -2.16 -2.96 39.99
C SER A 354 -0.85 -2.57 39.30
N SER A 355 -0.80 -2.73 37.98
CA SER A 355 0.13 -2.00 37.12
C SER A 355 -0.62 -1.50 35.89
N GLU A 356 -0.51 -0.21 35.62
CA GLU A 356 -1.09 0.45 34.45
C GLU A 356 -0.45 -0.12 33.18
N THR A 357 -1.02 -1.21 32.63
CA THR A 357 -0.54 -1.79 31.37
C THR A 357 -1.05 -0.94 30.22
N PRO A 358 -0.18 -0.39 29.34
CA PRO A 358 -0.63 0.39 28.19
C PRO A 358 -1.43 -0.48 27.24
N GLN A 359 -2.38 0.09 26.51
CA GLN A 359 -3.22 -0.62 25.55
C GLN A 359 -3.51 0.30 24.37
N THR A 360 -3.32 -0.22 23.15
CA THR A 360 -3.82 0.44 21.95
C THR A 360 -5.11 -0.25 21.51
N ASP A 361 -6.16 0.52 21.28
CA ASP A 361 -7.40 0.02 20.69
C ASP A 361 -7.51 0.53 19.26
N VAL A 362 -7.84 -0.38 18.35
CA VAL A 362 -7.95 -0.11 16.91
C VAL A 362 -9.33 -0.55 16.43
N ARG A 363 -10.00 0.26 15.63
CA ARG A 363 -11.30 -0.10 15.04
C ARG A 363 -11.27 0.06 13.54
N TRP A 364 -11.61 -1.01 12.83
CA TRP A 364 -11.72 -1.03 11.37
C TRP A 364 -13.18 -0.89 10.97
N ILE A 365 -13.45 -0.06 9.98
CA ILE A 365 -14.80 0.26 9.50
C ILE A 365 -14.78 0.27 7.97
N SER A 366 -15.38 -0.72 7.32
CA SER A 366 -15.46 -0.80 5.86
C SER A 366 -16.90 -0.62 5.37
N GLU A 367 -17.06 0.03 4.22
CA GLU A 367 -18.37 0.37 3.65
C GLU A 367 -19.21 -0.87 3.24
N SER A 368 -18.56 -1.92 2.76
CA SER A 368 -19.23 -3.13 2.29
C SER A 368 -18.33 -4.37 2.48
N GLY A 369 -18.69 -5.48 1.83
CA GLY A 369 -17.99 -6.76 1.97
C GLY A 369 -18.29 -7.47 3.28
N ILE A 370 -17.43 -8.42 3.62
CA ILE A 370 -17.48 -9.20 4.87
C ILE A 370 -16.41 -8.72 5.85
N ILE A 371 -16.49 -9.20 7.09
CA ILE A 371 -15.34 -9.16 8.00
C ILE A 371 -14.50 -10.40 7.67
N ASP A 372 -13.30 -10.20 7.17
CA ASP A 372 -12.30 -11.26 6.96
C ASP A 372 -10.95 -10.72 7.47
N VAL A 373 -10.48 -11.27 8.58
CA VAL A 373 -9.28 -10.78 9.25
C VAL A 373 -8.31 -11.91 9.57
N PHE A 374 -7.03 -11.67 9.27
CA PHE A 374 -5.93 -12.54 9.64
C PHE A 374 -5.14 -11.91 10.79
N LEU A 375 -5.01 -12.67 11.88
CA LEU A 375 -4.24 -12.31 13.06
C LEU A 375 -2.88 -13.02 12.97
N MET A 376 -1.84 -12.26 12.73
CA MET A 376 -0.46 -12.71 12.56
C MET A 376 0.24 -12.59 13.91
N LEU A 377 0.45 -13.70 14.60
CA LEU A 377 0.77 -13.68 16.03
C LEU A 377 2.28 -13.58 16.34
N GLY A 378 3.13 -13.44 15.31
CA GLY A 378 4.59 -13.32 15.45
C GLY A 378 5.24 -14.59 16.03
N PRO A 379 6.21 -14.49 16.97
CA PRO A 379 6.39 -13.35 17.88
C PRO A 379 7.37 -12.26 17.44
N THR A 380 8.25 -12.50 16.47
CA THR A 380 9.24 -11.50 16.02
C THR A 380 8.74 -10.68 14.83
N PRO A 381 9.34 -9.52 14.52
CA PRO A 381 9.01 -8.76 13.31
C PRO A 381 9.13 -9.62 12.05
N LYS A 382 10.20 -10.42 11.95
CA LYS A 382 10.47 -11.34 10.83
C LYS A 382 9.39 -12.42 10.67
N ASP A 383 8.86 -12.93 11.78
CA ASP A 383 7.77 -13.90 11.73
C ASP A 383 6.50 -13.26 11.15
N VAL A 384 6.16 -12.04 11.55
CA VAL A 384 4.99 -11.31 11.02
C VAL A 384 5.15 -11.02 9.53
N PHE A 385 6.34 -10.64 9.06
CA PHE A 385 6.59 -10.46 7.62
C PHE A 385 6.42 -11.76 6.84
N SER A 386 6.97 -12.87 7.36
CA SER A 386 6.86 -14.19 6.73
C SER A 386 5.40 -14.69 6.73
N GLN A 387 4.66 -14.44 7.81
CA GLN A 387 3.24 -14.73 7.94
C GLN A 387 2.43 -13.98 6.88
N TYR A 388 2.63 -12.66 6.77
CA TYR A 388 1.93 -11.84 5.78
C TYR A 388 2.29 -12.25 4.34
N ALA A 389 3.57 -12.48 4.07
CA ALA A 389 4.05 -12.91 2.76
C ALA A 389 3.52 -14.30 2.37
N SER A 390 3.27 -15.19 3.33
CA SER A 390 2.64 -16.49 3.06
C SER A 390 1.19 -16.37 2.57
N LEU A 391 0.51 -15.27 2.94
CA LEU A 391 -0.86 -14.96 2.53
C LEU A 391 -0.89 -14.22 1.20
N THR A 392 -0.10 -13.16 1.05
CA THR A 392 -0.20 -12.21 -0.08
C THR A 392 0.96 -12.30 -1.07
N GLY A 393 1.92 -13.19 -0.86
CA GLY A 393 3.12 -13.32 -1.68
C GLY A 393 4.23 -12.37 -1.26
N THR A 394 5.39 -12.51 -1.89
CA THR A 394 6.58 -11.71 -1.64
C THR A 394 6.78 -10.66 -2.73
N GLN A 395 7.71 -9.72 -2.49
CA GLN A 395 8.14 -8.76 -3.51
C GLN A 395 8.64 -9.52 -4.75
N SER A 396 8.13 -9.16 -5.93
CA SER A 396 8.63 -9.67 -7.20
C SER A 396 10.13 -9.40 -7.32
N PHE A 397 10.91 -10.38 -7.77
CA PHE A 397 12.35 -10.18 -7.92
C PHE A 397 12.64 -9.23 -9.10
N PRO A 398 13.11 -7.98 -8.85
CA PRO A 398 13.13 -6.96 -9.89
C PRO A 398 14.26 -7.20 -10.89
N PRO A 399 14.14 -6.76 -12.16
CA PRO A 399 15.31 -6.62 -13.03
C PRO A 399 16.36 -5.73 -12.35
N LEU A 400 17.64 -6.11 -12.40
CA LEU A 400 18.74 -5.39 -11.74
C LEU A 400 18.79 -3.92 -12.16
N SER A 401 18.52 -3.64 -13.43
CA SER A 401 18.50 -2.28 -13.98
C SER A 401 17.47 -1.37 -13.31
N SER A 402 16.34 -1.92 -12.85
CA SER A 402 15.31 -1.13 -12.16
C SER A 402 15.73 -0.68 -10.75
N LEU A 403 16.85 -1.20 -10.24
CA LEU A 403 17.48 -0.72 -9.02
C LEU A 403 18.48 0.40 -9.29
N GLY A 404 18.74 0.74 -10.54
CA GLY A 404 19.58 1.87 -10.96
C GLY A 404 18.91 3.22 -10.72
N TYR A 405 19.43 4.25 -11.40
CA TYR A 405 18.82 5.59 -11.39
C TYR A 405 17.87 5.78 -12.58
N HIS A 406 16.72 6.37 -12.30
CA HIS A 406 15.65 6.64 -13.26
C HIS A 406 15.49 8.16 -13.47
N GLN A 407 15.59 8.62 -14.71
CA GLN A 407 15.40 10.01 -15.09
C GLN A 407 14.03 10.21 -15.76
N CYS A 408 13.21 11.11 -15.22
CA CYS A 408 11.88 11.42 -15.72
C CYS A 408 11.57 12.94 -15.60
N ARG A 409 10.58 13.39 -16.38
CA ARG A 409 9.80 14.63 -16.16
C ARG A 409 8.53 14.58 -17.00
N TRP A 410 7.54 15.38 -16.64
CA TRP A 410 6.44 15.77 -17.52
C TRP A 410 6.86 17.02 -18.32
N ASN A 411 7.13 16.96 -19.62
CA ASN A 411 7.49 15.80 -20.43
C ASN A 411 8.90 15.99 -20.99
N TYR A 412 9.52 14.92 -21.49
CA TYR A 412 10.50 15.07 -22.56
C TYR A 412 9.76 15.37 -23.87
N ASN A 413 10.23 16.38 -24.59
CA ASN A 413 9.46 17.02 -25.66
C ASN A 413 9.31 16.12 -26.89
N ASP A 414 10.38 15.43 -27.28
CA ASP A 414 10.47 14.62 -28.49
C ASP A 414 11.68 13.66 -28.42
N GLN A 415 11.92 12.91 -29.50
CA GLN A 415 13.06 11.99 -29.61
C GLN A 415 14.43 12.68 -29.52
N GLU A 416 14.55 13.93 -29.95
CA GLU A 416 15.82 14.67 -29.90
C GLU A 416 16.12 15.14 -28.49
N ASP A 417 15.10 15.54 -27.74
CA ASP A 417 15.21 15.85 -26.32
C ASP A 417 15.65 14.61 -25.52
N VAL A 418 15.03 13.46 -25.78
CA VAL A 418 15.47 12.16 -25.19
C VAL A 418 16.94 11.88 -25.50
N ARG A 419 17.34 12.03 -26.77
CA ARG A 419 18.74 11.83 -27.21
C ARG A 419 19.70 12.81 -26.52
N SER A 420 19.30 14.06 -26.38
CA SER A 420 20.10 15.12 -25.75
C SER A 420 20.30 14.86 -24.27
N VAL A 421 19.25 14.42 -23.56
CA VAL A 421 19.32 14.04 -22.15
C VAL A 421 20.20 12.81 -21.97
N ASP A 422 19.99 11.76 -22.78
CA ASP A 422 20.83 10.56 -22.77
C ASP A 422 22.33 10.87 -23.00
N ALA A 423 22.63 11.78 -23.93
CA ALA A 423 23.98 12.28 -24.17
C ALA A 423 24.53 13.10 -23.00
N GLY A 424 23.72 13.95 -22.37
CA GLY A 424 24.11 14.76 -21.21
C GLY A 424 24.57 13.90 -20.03
N PHE A 425 23.93 12.76 -19.77
CA PHE A 425 24.40 11.83 -18.74
C PHE A 425 25.79 11.26 -19.03
N ASP A 426 26.08 10.94 -20.29
CA ASP A 426 27.41 10.47 -20.69
C ASP A 426 28.46 11.59 -20.63
N GLU A 427 28.12 12.80 -21.10
CA GLU A 427 29.00 13.98 -21.05
C GLU A 427 29.39 14.33 -19.62
N HIS A 428 28.43 14.23 -18.70
CA HIS A 428 28.61 14.60 -17.31
C HIS A 428 28.98 13.44 -16.38
N ASP A 429 29.27 12.24 -16.90
CA ASP A 429 29.68 11.04 -16.14
C ASP A 429 28.73 10.67 -14.98
N ILE A 430 27.42 10.80 -15.23
CA ILE A 430 26.38 10.38 -14.29
C ILE A 430 25.71 9.12 -14.85
N PRO A 431 25.71 8.00 -14.11
CA PRO A 431 25.08 6.79 -14.59
C PRO A 431 23.56 6.80 -14.41
N TYR A 432 22.83 6.30 -15.40
CA TYR A 432 21.38 6.09 -15.35
C TYR A 432 20.99 4.84 -16.15
N ASP A 433 19.90 4.18 -15.74
CA ASP A 433 19.41 2.95 -16.37
C ASP A 433 18.15 3.21 -17.20
N PHE A 434 17.25 4.09 -16.73
CA PHE A 434 15.97 4.36 -17.37
C PHE A 434 15.73 5.84 -17.66
N ILE A 435 15.29 6.16 -18.87
CA ILE A 435 14.65 7.44 -19.21
C ILE A 435 13.15 7.22 -19.45
N TRP A 436 12.32 8.17 -19.02
CA TRP A 436 10.87 7.97 -18.93
C TRP A 436 10.11 8.93 -19.85
N LEU A 437 9.05 8.41 -20.48
CA LEU A 437 8.11 9.17 -21.28
C LEU A 437 6.75 9.22 -20.58
N ASP A 438 6.41 10.43 -20.15
CA ASP A 438 5.11 10.78 -19.58
C ASP A 438 4.09 11.06 -20.72
N ILE A 439 2.85 11.46 -20.42
CA ILE A 439 1.68 11.39 -21.29
C ILE A 439 1.81 12.11 -22.64
N GLU A 440 2.67 13.13 -22.77
CA GLU A 440 2.85 13.88 -24.02
C GLU A 440 3.55 13.09 -25.14
N HIS A 441 4.01 11.87 -24.88
CA HIS A 441 4.56 10.99 -25.93
C HIS A 441 3.49 10.33 -26.82
N THR A 442 2.24 10.31 -26.36
CA THR A 442 1.12 9.65 -27.02
C THR A 442 0.49 10.52 -28.11
N ASP A 443 -0.19 9.92 -29.09
CA ASP A 443 -1.06 10.68 -30.01
C ASP A 443 -2.35 11.10 -29.30
N GLY A 444 -2.35 12.31 -28.75
CA GLY A 444 -3.54 12.92 -28.16
C GLY A 444 -4.09 12.14 -26.97
N LYS A 445 -3.21 11.57 -26.14
CA LYS A 445 -3.55 10.76 -24.95
C LYS A 445 -4.28 9.46 -25.28
N ARG A 446 -3.99 8.91 -26.46
CA ARG A 446 -4.33 7.52 -26.82
C ARG A 446 -3.14 6.64 -26.42
N TYR A 447 -3.27 5.86 -25.35
CA TYR A 447 -2.22 4.91 -24.96
C TYR A 447 -1.94 3.87 -26.05
N PHE A 448 -0.79 3.19 -25.98
CA PHE A 448 -0.31 2.29 -27.06
C PHE A 448 -0.08 2.98 -28.42
N THR A 449 0.04 4.31 -28.44
CA THR A 449 0.35 5.09 -29.64
C THR A 449 1.51 6.05 -29.37
N TRP A 450 2.06 6.64 -30.43
CA TRP A 450 3.13 7.63 -30.38
C TRP A 450 2.70 8.89 -31.12
N ASP A 451 3.00 10.07 -30.59
CA ASP A 451 2.81 11.32 -31.30
C ASP A 451 3.62 11.27 -32.62
N PRO A 452 2.97 11.37 -33.79
CA PRO A 452 3.62 11.12 -35.08
C PRO A 452 4.62 12.20 -35.48
N HIS A 453 4.65 13.35 -34.77
CA HIS A 453 5.58 14.45 -35.03
C HIS A 453 6.75 14.44 -34.05
N LYS A 454 6.47 14.25 -32.76
CA LYS A 454 7.50 14.23 -31.69
C LYS A 454 8.24 12.90 -31.62
N PHE A 455 7.53 11.80 -31.86
CA PHE A 455 8.01 10.42 -31.70
C PHE A 455 7.76 9.60 -32.97
N ALA A 456 8.17 10.14 -34.13
CA ALA A 456 7.94 9.52 -35.45
C ALA A 456 8.65 8.18 -35.67
N THR A 457 9.74 7.89 -34.94
CA THR A 457 10.62 6.73 -35.15
C THR A 457 11.00 6.04 -33.83
N PRO A 458 10.02 5.63 -33.00
CA PRO A 458 10.27 5.23 -31.61
C PRO A 458 11.25 4.05 -31.49
N LYS A 459 11.31 3.17 -32.50
CA LYS A 459 12.31 2.08 -32.56
C LYS A 459 13.74 2.60 -32.67
N ASP A 460 14.00 3.66 -33.42
CA ASP A 460 15.35 4.24 -33.55
C ASP A 460 15.78 4.88 -32.23
N MET A 461 14.86 5.55 -31.53
CA MET A 461 15.10 6.09 -30.19
C MET A 461 15.41 4.97 -29.19
N LEU A 462 14.59 3.91 -29.16
CA LEU A 462 14.80 2.75 -28.28
C LEU A 462 16.10 2.01 -28.61
N GLN A 463 16.45 1.86 -29.88
CA GLN A 463 17.72 1.26 -30.31
C GLN A 463 18.91 2.10 -29.82
N GLY A 464 18.84 3.44 -29.93
CA GLY A 464 19.89 4.33 -29.43
C GLY A 464 20.16 4.17 -27.93
N LEU A 465 19.11 3.98 -27.12
CA LEU A 465 19.26 3.65 -25.70
C LEU A 465 19.82 2.25 -25.49
N MET A 466 19.36 1.27 -26.27
CA MET A 466 19.83 -0.11 -26.20
C MET A 466 21.33 -0.24 -26.50
N ASP A 467 21.84 0.49 -27.50
CA ASP A 467 23.27 0.53 -27.85
C ASP A 467 24.14 1.03 -26.70
N LYS A 468 23.56 1.86 -25.81
CA LYS A 468 24.18 2.35 -24.58
C LYS A 468 23.84 1.52 -23.35
N LYS A 469 23.16 0.38 -23.53
CA LYS A 469 22.65 -0.51 -22.48
C LYS A 469 21.74 0.19 -21.48
N ARG A 470 20.81 1.01 -21.98
CA ARG A 470 19.79 1.74 -21.24
C ARG A 470 18.39 1.34 -21.71
N LYS A 471 17.42 1.64 -20.86
CA LYS A 471 16.02 1.25 -21.00
C LYS A 471 15.13 2.49 -21.02
N MET A 472 13.90 2.29 -21.45
CA MET A 472 12.86 3.32 -21.44
C MET A 472 11.66 2.83 -20.65
N VAL A 473 10.92 3.74 -20.03
CA VAL A 473 9.58 3.49 -19.52
C VAL A 473 8.61 4.43 -20.22
N ALA A 474 7.48 3.93 -20.69
CA ALA A 474 6.37 4.74 -21.19
C ALA A 474 5.13 4.57 -20.32
N ILE A 475 4.44 5.67 -20.07
CA ILE A 475 3.19 5.69 -19.31
C ILE A 475 2.01 5.07 -20.09
N VAL A 476 1.18 4.28 -19.43
CA VAL A 476 -0.03 3.65 -19.95
C VAL A 476 -1.09 3.62 -18.84
N ASP A 477 -2.09 4.49 -18.93
CA ASP A 477 -3.09 4.65 -17.87
C ASP A 477 -4.41 3.93 -18.20
N PRO A 478 -5.24 3.59 -17.20
CA PRO A 478 -6.45 2.79 -17.39
C PRO A 478 -7.68 3.64 -17.74
N HIS A 479 -7.50 4.71 -18.51
CA HIS A 479 -8.60 5.52 -19.05
C HIS A 479 -8.42 5.67 -20.56
N ILE A 480 -9.43 5.26 -21.33
CA ILE A 480 -9.30 5.06 -22.77
C ILE A 480 -10.12 6.12 -23.47
N LYS A 481 -9.44 7.01 -24.21
CA LYS A 481 -10.06 8.07 -25.01
C LYS A 481 -11.24 7.53 -25.82
N ILE A 482 -12.39 8.17 -25.71
CA ILE A 482 -13.56 7.84 -26.52
C ILE A 482 -13.37 8.45 -27.91
N ASP A 483 -12.99 7.61 -28.87
CA ASP A 483 -12.71 7.99 -30.24
C ASP A 483 -12.92 6.78 -31.17
N ASN A 484 -13.83 6.92 -32.15
CA ASN A 484 -14.13 5.84 -33.11
C ASN A 484 -12.97 5.52 -34.06
N ASN A 485 -11.95 6.39 -34.15
CA ASN A 485 -10.73 6.13 -34.91
C ASN A 485 -9.66 5.41 -34.09
N TYR A 486 -9.91 5.12 -32.80
CA TYR A 486 -8.95 4.49 -31.90
C TYR A 486 -9.26 3.01 -31.70
N LYS A 487 -8.36 2.14 -32.19
CA LYS A 487 -8.50 0.67 -32.16
C LYS A 487 -8.83 0.13 -30.76
N ILE A 488 -8.06 0.53 -29.75
CA ILE A 488 -8.21 0.06 -28.36
C ILE A 488 -9.60 0.42 -27.81
N HIS A 489 -10.08 1.65 -28.04
CA HIS A 489 -11.44 2.04 -27.66
C HIS A 489 -12.50 1.14 -28.30
N ASN A 490 -12.42 0.97 -29.62
CA ASN A 490 -13.37 0.16 -30.37
C ASN A 490 -13.39 -1.30 -29.92
N GLU A 491 -12.23 -1.89 -29.64
CA GLU A 491 -12.13 -3.27 -29.15
C GLU A 491 -12.73 -3.43 -27.75
N ILE A 492 -12.36 -2.57 -26.79
CA ILE A 492 -12.89 -2.60 -25.43
C ILE A 492 -14.42 -2.43 -25.45
N ARG A 493 -14.91 -1.46 -26.24
CA ARG A 493 -16.35 -1.21 -26.39
C ARG A 493 -17.08 -2.40 -26.99
N SER A 494 -16.59 -2.94 -28.10
CA SER A 494 -17.24 -4.06 -28.80
C SER A 494 -17.31 -5.34 -27.96
N ARG A 495 -16.34 -5.54 -27.06
CA ARG A 495 -16.29 -6.68 -26.11
C ARG A 495 -17.05 -6.42 -24.81
N GLY A 496 -17.58 -5.20 -24.61
CA GLY A 496 -18.26 -4.82 -23.38
C GLY A 496 -17.33 -4.79 -22.16
N PHE A 497 -16.05 -4.45 -22.36
CA PHE A 497 -15.03 -4.45 -21.31
C PHE A 497 -14.97 -3.16 -20.50
N TYR A 498 -15.75 -2.13 -20.82
CA TYR A 498 -15.87 -0.96 -19.95
C TYR A 498 -16.67 -1.27 -18.68
N VAL A 499 -16.24 -0.65 -17.57
CA VAL A 499 -17.06 -0.50 -16.36
C VAL A 499 -18.41 0.10 -16.76
N LYS A 500 -19.48 -0.31 -16.10
CA LYS A 500 -20.83 0.20 -16.39
C LYS A 500 -21.23 1.29 -15.40
N ASN A 501 -22.03 2.25 -15.86
CA ASN A 501 -22.76 3.14 -14.97
C ASN A 501 -23.97 2.40 -14.36
N LYS A 502 -24.64 3.02 -13.38
CA LYS A 502 -25.81 2.44 -12.69
C LYS A 502 -27.00 2.11 -13.60
N ASP A 503 -27.09 2.74 -14.77
CA ASP A 503 -28.15 2.52 -15.77
C ASP A 503 -27.78 1.42 -16.79
N GLY A 504 -26.60 0.81 -16.66
CA GLY A 504 -26.10 -0.29 -17.52
C GLY A 504 -25.37 0.16 -18.78
N GLY A 505 -25.21 1.47 -19.00
CA GLY A 505 -24.37 2.01 -20.07
C GLY A 505 -22.88 1.94 -19.73
N ASP A 506 -22.00 2.15 -20.71
CA ASP A 506 -20.56 2.30 -20.44
C ASP A 506 -20.34 3.52 -19.51
N TYR A 507 -19.47 3.37 -18.51
CA TYR A 507 -19.07 4.48 -17.67
C TYR A 507 -18.14 5.39 -18.44
N GLU A 508 -18.53 6.66 -18.54
CA GLU A 508 -17.74 7.71 -19.18
C GLU A 508 -17.41 8.79 -18.16
N GLY A 509 -16.14 9.19 -18.14
CA GLY A 509 -15.62 10.27 -17.30
C GLY A 509 -14.70 11.19 -18.09
N TRP A 510 -14.11 12.16 -17.40
CA TRP A 510 -13.10 13.05 -17.94
C TRP A 510 -11.76 12.75 -17.29
N CYS A 511 -10.72 12.63 -18.11
CA CYS A 511 -9.32 12.56 -17.67
C CYS A 511 -8.43 13.26 -18.71
N TRP A 512 -7.14 12.91 -18.79
CA TRP A 512 -6.19 13.53 -19.71
C TRP A 512 -6.64 13.61 -21.19
N PRO A 513 -7.27 12.58 -21.80
CA PRO A 513 -7.74 12.66 -23.18
C PRO A 513 -9.07 13.42 -23.35
N GLY A 514 -9.60 14.05 -22.30
CA GLY A 514 -10.98 14.52 -22.23
C GLY A 514 -11.92 13.37 -21.90
N SER A 515 -12.98 13.20 -22.69
CA SER A 515 -13.92 12.08 -22.54
C SER A 515 -13.24 10.71 -22.69
N ALA A 516 -13.37 9.87 -21.67
CA ALA A 516 -12.71 8.58 -21.55
C ALA A 516 -13.65 7.51 -20.98
N GLY A 517 -13.52 6.28 -21.47
CA GLY A 517 -14.11 5.09 -20.86
C GLY A 517 -13.07 4.37 -19.99
N TYR A 518 -13.54 3.68 -18.95
CA TYR A 518 -12.69 3.03 -17.95
C TYR A 518 -12.80 1.51 -18.04
N PRO A 519 -11.75 0.77 -18.46
CA PRO A 519 -11.82 -0.67 -18.61
C PRO A 519 -12.03 -1.37 -17.27
N ASP A 520 -12.84 -2.42 -17.23
CA ASP A 520 -13.14 -3.17 -16.01
C ASP A 520 -12.06 -4.23 -15.74
N PHE A 521 -10.98 -3.80 -15.08
CA PHE A 521 -9.85 -4.65 -14.72
C PHE A 521 -10.20 -5.73 -13.67
N THR A 522 -11.37 -5.68 -13.03
CA THR A 522 -11.82 -6.76 -12.13
C THR A 522 -12.11 -8.05 -12.90
N ARG A 523 -12.40 -7.95 -14.21
CA ARG A 523 -12.65 -9.08 -15.09
C ARG A 523 -11.35 -9.68 -15.61
N ALA A 524 -11.18 -10.99 -15.41
CA ALA A 524 -9.99 -11.71 -15.85
C ALA A 524 -9.81 -11.71 -17.39
N ASP A 525 -10.89 -11.68 -18.17
CA ASP A 525 -10.83 -11.65 -19.64
C ASP A 525 -10.41 -10.28 -20.18
N MET A 526 -10.81 -9.18 -19.53
CA MET A 526 -10.27 -7.84 -19.79
C MET A 526 -8.78 -7.79 -19.45
N ARG A 527 -8.36 -8.30 -18.28
CA ARG A 527 -6.91 -8.35 -17.93
C ARG A 527 -6.09 -9.12 -18.95
N ALA A 528 -6.58 -10.27 -19.41
CA ALA A 528 -5.92 -11.07 -20.43
C ALA A 528 -5.82 -10.32 -21.78
N TRP A 529 -6.89 -9.63 -22.19
CA TRP A 529 -6.86 -8.81 -23.40
C TRP A 529 -5.88 -7.63 -23.26
N TRP A 530 -5.87 -6.93 -22.13
CA TRP A 530 -4.92 -5.85 -21.84
C TRP A 530 -3.47 -6.33 -21.92
N ALA A 531 -3.15 -7.46 -21.28
CA ALA A 531 -1.83 -8.08 -21.35
C ALA A 531 -1.41 -8.35 -22.81
N SER A 532 -2.33 -8.82 -23.65
CA SER A 532 -2.04 -9.07 -25.08
C SER A 532 -1.72 -7.81 -25.89
N MET A 533 -2.16 -6.62 -25.45
CA MET A 533 -1.85 -5.35 -26.11
C MET A 533 -0.39 -4.93 -25.96
N PHE A 534 0.38 -5.54 -25.04
CA PHE A 534 1.82 -5.30 -24.90
C PHE A 534 2.69 -6.11 -25.85
N ALA A 535 2.11 -7.03 -26.63
CA ALA A 535 2.86 -7.75 -27.66
C ALA A 535 3.46 -6.76 -28.68
N TYR A 536 4.67 -7.00 -29.17
CA TYR A 536 5.41 -6.04 -30.01
C TYR A 536 4.72 -5.69 -31.34
N ASP A 537 3.84 -6.58 -31.83
CA ASP A 537 2.99 -6.38 -33.00
C ASP A 537 1.68 -5.64 -32.69
N GLN A 538 1.27 -5.57 -31.42
CA GLN A 538 0.10 -4.81 -30.97
C GLN A 538 0.48 -3.41 -30.49
N TYR A 539 1.54 -3.30 -29.68
CA TYR A 539 2.14 -2.03 -29.29
C TYR A 539 3.24 -1.66 -30.29
N GLU A 540 2.83 -1.26 -31.49
CA GLU A 540 3.75 -0.87 -32.56
C GLU A 540 4.72 0.22 -32.09
N GLY A 541 6.00 0.07 -32.45
CA GLY A 541 7.07 0.98 -32.02
C GLY A 541 7.79 0.55 -30.73
N SER A 542 7.20 -0.33 -29.91
CA SER A 542 7.86 -0.88 -28.73
C SER A 542 8.99 -1.87 -29.06
N MET A 543 9.92 -2.04 -28.13
CA MET A 543 11.05 -2.98 -28.17
C MET A 543 11.30 -3.59 -26.79
N GLU A 544 12.19 -4.59 -26.71
CA GLU A 544 12.52 -5.31 -25.47
C GLU A 544 13.04 -4.43 -24.33
N ASN A 545 13.58 -3.24 -24.63
CA ASN A 545 14.05 -2.29 -23.62
C ASN A 545 13.00 -1.24 -23.20
N LEU A 546 11.75 -1.35 -23.64
CA LEU A 546 10.64 -0.50 -23.20
C LEU A 546 9.83 -1.17 -22.09
N TYR A 547 9.72 -0.56 -20.92
CA TYR A 547 8.90 -0.99 -19.80
C TYR A 547 7.74 -0.02 -19.56
N THR A 548 6.93 -0.23 -18.52
CA THR A 548 5.65 0.49 -18.37
C THR A 548 5.49 1.15 -17.02
N TRP A 549 4.82 2.28 -17.04
CA TRP A 549 4.32 3.00 -15.87
C TRP A 549 2.80 3.05 -15.95
N ASN A 550 2.11 2.54 -14.93
CA ASN A 550 0.68 2.74 -14.76
C ASN A 550 0.45 3.89 -13.76
N ASP A 551 -0.13 4.98 -14.25
CA ASP A 551 -0.59 6.08 -13.43
C ASP A 551 -2.12 6.17 -13.47
N MET A 552 -2.69 7.08 -12.68
CA MET A 552 -4.12 7.42 -12.71
C MET A 552 -5.04 6.22 -12.46
N ASN A 553 -4.54 5.19 -11.78
CA ASN A 553 -5.16 3.87 -11.67
C ASN A 553 -5.89 3.63 -10.35
N GLU A 554 -6.24 4.68 -9.63
CA GLU A 554 -7.11 4.62 -8.46
C GLU A 554 -8.49 4.00 -8.73
N PRO A 555 -9.26 4.34 -9.79
CA PRO A 555 -8.98 5.18 -10.97
C PRO A 555 -9.22 6.68 -10.76
N SER A 556 -8.37 7.52 -11.36
CA SER A 556 -8.58 8.97 -11.38
C SER A 556 -9.62 9.38 -12.43
N VAL A 557 -10.64 10.12 -12.00
CA VAL A 557 -11.74 10.64 -12.80
C VAL A 557 -11.94 12.11 -12.45
N PHE A 558 -11.47 13.04 -13.29
CA PHE A 558 -11.40 14.48 -12.96
C PHE A 558 -12.75 15.10 -12.64
N ASN A 559 -13.81 14.61 -13.27
CA ASN A 559 -15.18 15.06 -13.02
C ASN A 559 -15.98 14.08 -12.14
N GLY A 560 -15.32 13.15 -11.46
CA GLY A 560 -15.93 12.21 -10.55
C GLY A 560 -15.95 12.70 -9.10
N PRO A 561 -16.78 12.10 -8.21
CA PRO A 561 -16.72 12.40 -6.79
C PRO A 561 -15.32 12.09 -6.25
N GLU A 562 -14.74 13.03 -5.50
CA GLU A 562 -13.40 12.87 -4.91
C GLU A 562 -12.31 12.56 -5.95
N VAL A 563 -12.51 12.96 -7.21
CA VAL A 563 -11.61 12.65 -8.33
C VAL A 563 -11.51 11.14 -8.62
N THR A 564 -12.57 10.37 -8.31
CA THR A 564 -12.64 8.94 -8.66
C THR A 564 -14.01 8.52 -9.18
N MET A 565 -14.15 7.24 -9.52
CA MET A 565 -15.36 6.65 -10.09
C MET A 565 -16.54 6.69 -9.11
N HIS A 566 -17.75 6.86 -9.65
CA HIS A 566 -18.98 6.81 -8.86
C HIS A 566 -19.13 5.46 -8.15
N LYS A 567 -19.52 5.47 -6.87
CA LYS A 567 -19.64 4.26 -6.03
C LYS A 567 -20.64 3.23 -6.57
N ASP A 568 -21.70 3.69 -7.23
CA ASP A 568 -22.75 2.87 -7.83
C ASP A 568 -22.48 2.49 -9.30
N ALA A 569 -21.27 2.76 -9.82
CA ALA A 569 -20.79 2.12 -11.04
C ALA A 569 -20.65 0.60 -10.82
N VAL A 570 -20.77 -0.19 -11.89
CA VAL A 570 -20.95 -1.65 -11.83
C VAL A 570 -19.81 -2.37 -12.54
N HIS A 571 -19.21 -3.31 -11.80
CA HIS A 571 -18.16 -4.24 -12.20
C HIS A 571 -18.73 -5.66 -12.19
N GLY A 572 -19.25 -6.14 -13.33
CA GLY A 572 -20.00 -7.40 -13.38
C GLY A 572 -21.24 -7.37 -12.48
N SER A 573 -21.21 -8.09 -11.35
CA SER A 573 -22.29 -8.11 -10.35
C SER A 573 -22.02 -7.25 -9.12
N TRP A 574 -20.85 -6.60 -9.05
CA TRP A 574 -20.38 -5.83 -7.89
C TRP A 574 -20.44 -4.34 -8.17
N GLU A 575 -20.62 -3.54 -7.13
CA GLU A 575 -20.53 -2.09 -7.25
C GLU A 575 -19.07 -1.64 -7.13
N HIS A 576 -18.75 -0.45 -7.63
CA HIS A 576 -17.42 0.14 -7.50
C HIS A 576 -17.00 0.28 -6.02
N ARG A 577 -17.95 0.58 -5.12
CA ARG A 577 -17.69 0.59 -3.66
C ARG A 577 -17.11 -0.71 -3.12
N ASP A 578 -17.41 -1.85 -3.73
CA ASP A 578 -16.98 -3.17 -3.25
C ASP A 578 -15.53 -3.48 -3.65
N VAL A 579 -15.07 -2.89 -4.76
CA VAL A 579 -13.84 -3.29 -5.46
C VAL A 579 -12.82 -2.16 -5.61
N HIS A 580 -13.16 -0.93 -5.22
CA HIS A 580 -12.41 0.29 -5.51
C HIS A 580 -10.90 0.14 -5.23
N ASN A 581 -10.51 -0.26 -4.02
CA ASN A 581 -9.08 -0.36 -3.66
C ASN A 581 -8.33 -1.47 -4.44
N LEU A 582 -9.03 -2.40 -5.11
CA LEU A 582 -8.40 -3.44 -5.95
C LEU A 582 -8.14 -2.99 -7.39
N TYR A 583 -8.79 -1.92 -7.86
CA TYR A 583 -8.74 -1.55 -9.27
C TYR A 583 -7.30 -1.32 -9.74
N GLY A 584 -6.52 -0.52 -8.99
CA GLY A 584 -5.11 -0.25 -9.29
C GLY A 584 -4.22 -1.49 -9.29
N LEU A 585 -4.43 -2.41 -8.32
CA LEU A 585 -3.73 -3.69 -8.27
C LEU A 585 -3.96 -4.50 -9.56
N TYR A 586 -5.19 -4.54 -10.06
CA TYR A 586 -5.51 -5.29 -11.28
C TYR A 586 -4.95 -4.66 -12.56
N VAL A 587 -4.84 -3.33 -12.62
CA VAL A 587 -4.15 -2.64 -13.72
C VAL A 587 -2.68 -3.04 -13.73
N GLN A 588 -2.00 -2.96 -12.59
CA GLN A 588 -0.60 -3.33 -12.46
C GLN A 588 -0.36 -4.81 -12.79
N MET A 589 -1.22 -5.71 -12.29
CA MET A 589 -1.18 -7.14 -12.57
C MET A 589 -1.27 -7.42 -14.07
N ALA A 590 -2.26 -6.86 -14.75
CA ALA A 590 -2.47 -7.07 -16.18
C ALA A 590 -1.31 -6.53 -17.04
N THR A 591 -0.75 -5.38 -16.65
CA THR A 591 0.43 -4.79 -17.31
C THR A 591 1.67 -5.66 -17.11
N ALA A 592 1.94 -6.12 -15.88
CA ALA A 592 3.07 -6.99 -15.58
C ALA A 592 2.98 -8.30 -16.39
N ASP A 593 1.79 -8.91 -16.44
CA ASP A 593 1.53 -10.09 -17.27
C ASP A 593 1.78 -9.81 -18.75
N GLY A 594 1.40 -8.64 -19.27
CA GLY A 594 1.68 -8.24 -20.65
C GLY A 594 3.17 -8.16 -20.97
N LEU A 595 3.98 -7.59 -20.07
CA LEU A 595 5.43 -7.51 -20.21
C LEU A 595 6.10 -8.89 -20.15
N ILE A 596 5.57 -9.81 -19.34
CA ILE A 596 6.03 -11.21 -19.30
C ILE A 596 5.67 -11.91 -20.62
N GLN A 597 4.41 -11.80 -21.06
CA GLN A 597 3.88 -12.48 -22.24
C GLN A 597 4.61 -12.09 -23.54
N ARG A 598 4.87 -10.79 -23.76
CA ARG A 598 5.58 -10.34 -24.97
C ARG A 598 7.00 -10.90 -25.13
N SER A 599 7.61 -11.36 -24.03
CA SER A 599 8.94 -12.01 -24.03
C SER A 599 8.87 -13.53 -24.16
N GLY A 600 7.67 -14.11 -24.27
CA GLY A 600 7.48 -15.56 -24.22
C GLY A 600 7.67 -16.15 -22.83
N GLY A 601 7.50 -15.36 -21.77
CA GLY A 601 7.67 -15.81 -20.38
C GLY A 601 9.12 -15.89 -19.90
N VAL A 602 10.04 -15.18 -20.56
CA VAL A 602 11.48 -15.21 -20.24
C VAL A 602 11.88 -14.03 -19.34
N GLU A 603 11.44 -12.82 -19.69
CA GLU A 603 11.87 -11.57 -19.06
C GLU A 603 11.01 -11.21 -17.85
N ARG A 604 11.65 -10.73 -16.78
CA ARG A 604 10.95 -10.20 -15.62
C ARG A 604 10.35 -8.82 -15.94
N PRO A 605 9.13 -8.53 -15.47
CA PRO A 605 8.50 -7.24 -15.72
C PRO A 605 9.16 -6.16 -14.85
N PHE A 606 9.05 -4.91 -15.30
CA PHE A 606 9.17 -3.73 -14.44
C PHE A 606 7.96 -2.84 -14.73
N VAL A 607 7.09 -2.70 -13.74
CA VAL A 607 5.91 -1.85 -13.78
C VAL A 607 5.91 -0.98 -12.53
N LEU A 608 5.91 0.33 -12.72
CA LEU A 608 5.62 1.28 -11.65
C LEU A 608 4.10 1.52 -11.60
N THR A 609 3.51 1.52 -10.41
CA THR A 609 2.08 1.82 -10.20
C THR A 609 1.89 2.94 -9.19
N ARG A 610 0.85 3.78 -9.37
CA ARG A 610 0.46 4.78 -8.36
C ARG A 610 -0.46 4.17 -7.33
N ALA A 611 -1.59 3.63 -7.77
CA ALA A 611 -2.52 2.93 -6.90
C ALA A 611 -2.11 1.47 -6.68
N PHE A 612 -2.31 0.98 -5.47
CA PHE A 612 -1.93 -0.35 -5.04
C PHE A 612 -2.83 -0.88 -3.92
N PHE A 613 -2.75 -2.19 -3.70
CA PHE A 613 -3.41 -2.89 -2.59
C PHE A 613 -2.48 -3.94 -1.97
N ALA A 614 -2.94 -4.63 -0.92
CA ALA A 614 -2.29 -5.85 -0.44
C ALA A 614 -2.08 -6.85 -1.62
N GLY A 615 -0.83 -7.26 -1.87
CA GLY A 615 -0.46 -8.12 -2.99
C GLY A 615 0.22 -7.40 -4.16
N SER A 616 0.17 -6.07 -4.24
CA SER A 616 0.83 -5.28 -5.29
C SER A 616 2.35 -5.46 -5.35
N GLN A 617 2.99 -5.88 -4.25
CA GLN A 617 4.42 -6.21 -4.22
C GLN A 617 4.81 -7.29 -5.24
N ARG A 618 3.86 -8.11 -5.70
CA ARG A 618 4.10 -9.17 -6.70
C ARG A 618 4.28 -8.67 -8.12
N TYR A 619 3.99 -7.39 -8.39
CA TYR A 619 3.87 -6.88 -9.77
C TYR A 619 4.83 -5.73 -10.11
N GLY A 620 5.62 -5.25 -9.16
CA GLY A 620 6.67 -4.27 -9.44
C GLY A 620 6.90 -3.26 -8.31
N ALA A 621 7.02 -2.00 -8.71
CA ALA A 621 7.34 -0.87 -7.83
C ALA A 621 6.11 0.02 -7.59
N VAL A 622 6.15 0.77 -6.49
CA VAL A 622 5.24 1.89 -6.21
C VAL A 622 6.05 3.17 -5.97
N TRP A 623 5.41 4.33 -6.10
CA TRP A 623 5.96 5.59 -5.61
C TRP A 623 4.88 6.40 -4.91
N THR A 624 5.29 7.38 -4.09
CA THR A 624 4.39 8.13 -3.20
C THR A 624 3.56 9.23 -3.89
N GLY A 625 3.33 9.11 -5.19
CA GLY A 625 2.61 10.09 -6.01
C GLY A 625 3.22 11.49 -6.02
N ASP A 626 2.35 12.48 -6.19
CA ASP A 626 2.70 13.84 -6.58
C ASP A 626 3.11 14.72 -5.38
N ASN A 627 4.34 14.49 -4.89
CA ASN A 627 4.94 15.26 -3.78
C ASN A 627 5.36 16.68 -4.20
N ALA A 628 5.74 17.55 -3.24
CA ALA A 628 6.18 18.92 -3.53
C ALA A 628 7.69 19.11 -3.31
N ALA A 629 8.31 20.01 -4.08
CA ALA A 629 9.72 20.38 -3.97
C ALA A 629 10.01 21.21 -2.70
N GLU A 630 9.78 20.62 -1.53
CA GLU A 630 9.91 21.23 -0.20
C GLU A 630 10.60 20.27 0.78
N TRP A 631 11.31 20.81 1.76
CA TRP A 631 12.11 20.04 2.71
C TRP A 631 11.29 19.04 3.53
N ASP A 632 10.05 19.37 3.90
CA ASP A 632 9.22 18.44 4.67
C ASP A 632 8.69 17.28 3.81
N HIS A 633 8.55 17.46 2.48
CA HIS A 633 8.27 16.34 1.57
C HIS A 633 9.51 15.46 1.35
N LEU A 634 10.72 16.01 1.42
CA LEU A 634 11.94 15.21 1.49
C LEU A 634 11.95 14.37 2.77
N LYS A 635 11.66 14.98 3.94
CA LYS A 635 11.58 14.27 5.24
C LYS A 635 10.55 13.14 5.21
N ILE A 636 9.31 13.44 4.84
CA ILE A 636 8.20 12.50 4.90
C ILE A 636 8.39 11.28 3.98
N SER A 637 9.23 11.40 2.95
CA SER A 637 9.53 10.28 2.05
C SER A 637 10.09 9.06 2.80
N ILE A 638 10.79 9.28 3.92
CA ILE A 638 11.37 8.22 4.75
C ILE A 638 10.25 7.41 5.45
N PRO A 639 9.42 7.99 6.34
CA PRO A 639 8.35 7.23 7.00
C PRO A 639 7.34 6.62 6.02
N MET A 640 7.05 7.28 4.89
CA MET A 640 6.17 6.71 3.87
C MET A 640 6.75 5.43 3.25
N CYS A 641 8.01 5.44 2.80
CA CYS A 641 8.66 4.24 2.26
C CYS A 641 8.82 3.14 3.32
N LEU A 642 9.11 3.51 4.57
CA LEU A 642 9.21 2.56 5.68
C LEU A 642 7.86 1.89 5.98
N SER A 643 6.77 2.64 5.97
CA SER A 643 5.42 2.12 6.21
C SER A 643 5.02 1.08 5.15
N LEU A 644 5.34 1.33 3.88
CA LEU A 644 5.11 0.42 2.76
C LEU A 644 5.97 -0.84 2.85
N GLY A 645 7.25 -0.69 3.23
CA GLY A 645 8.16 -1.81 3.46
C GLY A 645 7.66 -2.77 4.55
N LEU A 646 7.14 -2.24 5.67
CA LEU A 646 6.58 -3.04 6.78
C LEU A 646 5.39 -3.91 6.36
N VAL A 647 4.66 -3.49 5.31
CA VAL A 647 3.49 -4.21 4.78
C VAL A 647 3.77 -4.88 3.44
N GLY A 648 5.02 -5.23 3.19
CA GLY A 648 5.46 -6.11 2.10
C GLY A 648 5.84 -5.42 0.79
N ILE A 649 5.53 -4.13 0.62
CA ILE A 649 5.88 -3.36 -0.59
C ILE A 649 7.29 -2.77 -0.40
N SER A 650 8.31 -3.58 -0.69
CA SER A 650 9.70 -3.19 -0.51
C SER A 650 10.24 -2.29 -1.62
N PHE A 651 9.63 -2.30 -2.81
CA PHE A 651 10.08 -1.52 -3.95
C PHE A 651 9.38 -0.16 -4.03
N CYS A 652 9.69 0.72 -3.09
CA CYS A 652 9.09 2.05 -2.94
C CYS A 652 10.13 3.18 -3.05
N GLY A 653 9.68 4.36 -3.48
CA GLY A 653 10.46 5.60 -3.48
C GLY A 653 9.56 6.83 -3.62
N ALA A 654 10.16 8.02 -3.50
CA ALA A 654 9.48 9.29 -3.76
C ALA A 654 10.19 10.05 -4.88
N ASP A 655 9.49 10.94 -5.58
CA ASP A 655 10.08 11.69 -6.69
C ASP A 655 11.18 12.64 -6.21
N VAL A 656 12.41 12.38 -6.69
CA VAL A 656 13.59 13.13 -6.32
C VAL A 656 13.51 14.54 -6.86
N GLY A 657 13.64 15.52 -5.96
CA GLY A 657 13.48 16.94 -6.20
C GLY A 657 12.05 17.47 -6.09
N GLY A 658 11.07 16.61 -5.82
CA GLY A 658 9.66 16.97 -5.62
C GLY A 658 8.91 17.27 -6.92
N PHE A 659 7.76 16.61 -7.15
CA PHE A 659 7.01 16.72 -8.38
C PHE A 659 6.53 18.15 -8.66
N PHE A 660 5.82 18.77 -7.70
CA PHE A 660 5.41 20.17 -7.79
C PHE A 660 6.50 21.14 -7.37
N LYS A 661 6.37 22.42 -7.78
CA LYS A 661 7.28 23.53 -7.41
C LYS A 661 8.71 23.31 -7.94
N SER A 662 9.64 24.20 -7.56
CA SER A 662 11.05 24.14 -7.98
C SER A 662 11.95 24.04 -6.76
N PRO A 663 12.79 23.00 -6.63
CA PRO A 663 13.67 22.87 -5.48
C PRO A 663 14.80 23.89 -5.55
N SER A 664 15.27 24.35 -4.40
CA SER A 664 16.58 25.04 -4.33
C SER A 664 17.69 24.06 -4.73
N PRO A 665 18.87 24.54 -5.17
CA PRO A 665 20.01 23.66 -5.43
C PRO A 665 20.38 22.82 -4.20
N GLU A 666 20.22 23.39 -2.99
CA GLU A 666 20.47 22.68 -1.75
C GLU A 666 19.52 21.50 -1.57
N LEU A 667 18.21 21.77 -1.66
CA LEU A 667 17.19 20.75 -1.54
C LEU A 667 17.37 19.65 -2.59
N LEU A 668 17.67 20.01 -3.85
CA LEU A 668 17.84 19.02 -4.90
C LEU A 668 18.99 18.05 -4.61
N VAL A 669 20.16 18.57 -4.21
CA VAL A 669 21.30 17.71 -3.84
C VAL A 669 20.95 16.81 -2.66
N ARG A 670 20.31 17.35 -1.60
CA ARG A 670 19.88 16.54 -0.46
C ARG A 670 18.88 15.47 -0.86
N TRP A 671 18.00 15.76 -1.81
CA TRP A 671 17.06 14.78 -2.31
C TRP A 671 17.73 13.67 -3.10
N TYR A 672 18.72 13.97 -3.95
CA TYR A 672 19.54 12.92 -4.58
C TYR A 672 20.27 12.08 -3.54
N GLN A 673 20.72 12.69 -2.44
CA GLN A 673 21.37 11.98 -1.34
C GLN A 673 20.43 11.01 -0.63
N THR A 674 19.21 11.43 -0.31
CA THR A 674 18.19 10.55 0.28
C THR A 674 17.73 9.48 -0.70
N GLY A 675 17.35 9.87 -1.92
CA GLY A 675 16.78 8.96 -2.93
C GLY A 675 17.75 7.87 -3.38
N ALA A 676 19.06 8.14 -3.43
CA ALA A 676 20.07 7.14 -3.72
C ALA A 676 20.09 5.96 -2.71
N TYR A 677 19.58 6.20 -1.50
CA TYR A 677 19.45 5.21 -0.44
C TYR A 677 18.02 4.69 -0.24
N GLN A 678 17.06 5.06 -1.10
CA GLN A 678 15.70 4.49 -1.14
C GLN A 678 15.58 3.38 -2.19
N PRO A 679 14.71 2.36 -2.01
CA PRO A 679 14.63 1.21 -2.91
C PRO A 679 14.37 1.57 -4.39
N PHE A 680 13.37 2.40 -4.68
CA PHE A 680 13.11 2.95 -6.01
C PHE A 680 13.65 4.38 -6.11
N PHE A 681 14.48 4.65 -7.14
CA PHE A 681 15.24 5.90 -7.24
C PHE A 681 14.97 6.61 -8.58
N ARG A 682 13.98 7.51 -8.58
CA ARG A 682 13.55 8.29 -9.75
C ARG A 682 13.54 9.79 -9.46
N ALA A 683 14.12 10.59 -10.35
CA ALA A 683 13.80 12.02 -10.42
C ALA A 683 12.65 12.22 -11.41
N HIS A 684 11.63 12.96 -11.00
CA HIS A 684 10.46 13.30 -11.82
C HIS A 684 9.92 14.66 -11.40
N ALA A 685 9.27 15.39 -12.32
CA ALA A 685 8.89 16.79 -12.17
C ALA A 685 7.63 17.11 -12.97
N HIS A 686 6.77 17.97 -12.42
CA HIS A 686 5.52 18.45 -13.04
C HIS A 686 5.78 19.31 -14.30
N LEU A 687 4.78 19.42 -15.18
CA LEU A 687 4.83 20.14 -16.46
C LEU A 687 5.38 21.57 -16.35
N ASP A 688 4.86 22.33 -15.40
CA ASP A 688 5.18 23.76 -15.20
C ASP A 688 6.57 24.00 -14.56
N THR A 689 7.31 22.94 -14.26
CA THR A 689 8.62 23.08 -13.62
C THR A 689 9.73 23.34 -14.64
N PRO A 690 10.71 24.21 -14.30
CA PRO A 690 11.94 24.31 -15.07
C PRO A 690 12.62 22.95 -15.24
N ARG A 691 13.38 22.81 -16.31
CA ARG A 691 14.26 21.64 -16.49
C ARG A 691 15.22 21.54 -15.31
N ARG A 692 15.41 20.30 -14.84
CA ARG A 692 16.24 20.02 -13.66
C ARG A 692 17.03 18.74 -13.76
N GLU A 693 17.45 18.36 -14.97
CA GLU A 693 18.52 17.39 -15.15
C GLU A 693 19.77 17.84 -14.35
N PRO A 694 20.52 16.91 -13.73
CA PRO A 694 21.53 17.25 -12.71
C PRO A 694 22.57 18.31 -13.09
N TRP A 695 22.95 18.38 -14.37
CA TRP A 695 23.97 19.29 -14.88
C TRP A 695 23.53 20.75 -14.98
N LEU A 696 22.24 21.04 -14.80
CA LEU A 696 21.69 22.41 -14.89
C LEU A 696 21.95 23.25 -13.62
N PHE A 697 22.50 22.65 -12.55
CA PHE A 697 22.67 23.29 -11.23
C PHE A 697 24.11 23.75 -10.93
N GLY A 698 24.94 23.91 -11.96
CA GLY A 698 26.33 24.35 -11.84
C GLY A 698 27.30 23.24 -11.38
N PRO A 699 28.61 23.45 -11.55
CA PRO A 699 29.63 22.39 -11.42
C PRO A 699 29.74 21.82 -10.01
N GLU A 700 29.51 22.62 -8.97
CA GLU A 700 29.59 22.18 -7.56
C GLU A 700 28.46 21.20 -7.23
N ASN A 701 27.20 21.58 -7.46
CA ASN A 701 26.05 20.72 -7.19
C ASN A 701 26.04 19.48 -8.09
N LEU A 702 26.44 19.63 -9.36
CA LEU A 702 26.61 18.52 -10.29
C LEU A 702 27.60 17.48 -9.74
N ALA A 703 28.74 17.90 -9.18
CA ALA A 703 29.70 16.97 -8.59
C ALA A 703 29.09 16.18 -7.42
N LEU A 704 28.33 16.84 -6.55
CA LEU A 704 27.68 16.20 -5.41
C LEU A 704 26.60 15.19 -5.82
N ILE A 705 25.76 15.55 -6.81
CA ILE A 705 24.74 14.65 -7.36
C ILE A 705 25.41 13.47 -8.06
N ARG A 706 26.45 13.73 -8.88
CA ARG A 706 27.23 12.69 -9.54
C ARG A 706 27.79 11.70 -8.53
N ASP A 707 28.41 12.17 -7.46
CA ASP A 707 29.06 11.31 -6.47
C ASP A 707 28.07 10.37 -5.79
N VAL A 708 26.89 10.86 -5.41
CA VAL A 708 25.90 10.00 -4.75
C VAL A 708 25.20 9.05 -5.72
N VAL A 709 24.91 9.49 -6.95
CA VAL A 709 24.38 8.58 -7.98
C VAL A 709 25.40 7.48 -8.23
N ARG A 710 26.69 7.79 -8.42
CA ARG A 710 27.74 6.77 -8.56
C ARG A 710 27.84 5.87 -7.34
N GLN A 711 27.69 6.41 -6.13
CA GLN A 711 27.66 5.62 -4.90
C GLN A 711 26.55 4.58 -4.91
N ARG A 712 25.31 4.93 -5.30
CA ARG A 712 24.21 3.98 -5.51
C ARG A 712 24.61 2.84 -6.44
N TYR A 713 25.26 3.12 -7.56
CA TYR A 713 25.73 2.08 -8.49
C TYR A 713 26.77 1.14 -7.86
N THR A 714 27.64 1.64 -6.97
CA THR A 714 28.58 0.75 -6.27
C THR A 714 27.88 -0.25 -5.36
N PHE A 715 26.71 0.11 -4.81
CA PHE A 715 25.91 -0.71 -3.90
C PHE A 715 24.90 -1.61 -4.61
N LEU A 716 24.74 -1.56 -5.94
CA LEU A 716 23.80 -2.42 -6.66
C LEU A 716 23.90 -3.92 -6.31
N PRO A 717 25.08 -4.53 -6.11
CA PRO A 717 25.16 -5.93 -5.66
C PRO A 717 24.48 -6.18 -4.30
N TYR A 718 24.58 -5.22 -3.38
CA TYR A 718 23.94 -5.31 -2.06
C TYR A 718 22.43 -5.11 -2.18
N TRP A 719 21.98 -4.08 -2.89
CA TRP A 719 20.55 -3.88 -3.18
C TRP A 719 19.92 -5.13 -3.80
N TYR A 720 20.57 -5.70 -4.81
CA TYR A 720 20.07 -6.88 -5.52
C TYR A 720 19.99 -8.12 -4.63
N GLN A 721 20.99 -8.34 -3.76
CA GLN A 721 20.93 -9.39 -2.73
C GLN A 721 19.76 -9.17 -1.76
N LEU A 722 19.50 -7.93 -1.34
CA LEU A 722 18.39 -7.63 -0.44
C LEU A 722 17.03 -7.84 -1.11
N PHE A 723 16.90 -7.50 -2.40
CA PHE A 723 15.69 -7.80 -3.16
C PHE A 723 15.49 -9.30 -3.38
N TYR A 724 16.57 -10.07 -3.54
CA TYR A 724 16.47 -11.53 -3.51
C TYR A 724 15.98 -12.04 -2.15
N ASN A 725 16.45 -11.45 -1.04
CA ASN A 725 15.95 -11.78 0.30
C ASN A 725 14.45 -11.43 0.43
N ALA A 726 14.04 -10.23 0.03
CA ALA A 726 12.63 -9.81 0.04
C ALA A 726 11.74 -10.75 -0.78
N TYR A 727 12.20 -11.18 -1.96
CA TYR A 727 11.55 -12.19 -2.79
C TYR A 727 11.44 -13.56 -2.08
N ARG A 728 12.46 -13.97 -1.32
CA ARG A 728 12.51 -15.28 -0.66
C ARG A 728 11.79 -15.35 0.68
N THR A 729 11.77 -14.25 1.44
CA THR A 729 11.33 -14.26 2.85
C THR A 729 10.23 -13.24 3.16
N GLY A 730 9.99 -12.27 2.29
CA GLY A 730 9.05 -11.17 2.56
C GLY A 730 9.61 -10.10 3.51
N GLU A 731 10.88 -10.19 3.93
CA GLU A 731 11.48 -9.16 4.76
C GLU A 731 11.67 -7.83 3.98
N PRO A 732 11.44 -6.67 4.62
CA PRO A 732 11.65 -5.37 3.99
C PRO A 732 13.12 -5.14 3.59
N VAL A 733 13.32 -4.45 2.46
CA VAL A 733 14.64 -4.00 2.03
C VAL A 733 15.09 -2.78 2.84
N MET A 734 14.24 -1.76 2.94
CA MET A 734 14.44 -0.56 3.78
C MET A 734 13.67 -0.77 5.09
N ARG A 735 14.36 -0.70 6.24
CA ARG A 735 13.83 -1.15 7.54
C ARG A 735 13.87 -0.01 8.57
N PRO A 736 12.82 0.16 9.37
CA PRO A 736 12.92 0.90 10.63
C PRO A 736 13.90 0.21 11.57
N LEU A 737 14.58 0.97 12.43
CA LEU A 737 15.57 0.40 13.35
C LEU A 737 14.96 -0.68 14.28
N TRP A 738 13.72 -0.49 14.74
CA TRP A 738 13.06 -1.43 15.65
C TRP A 738 12.90 -2.85 15.07
N VAL A 739 12.95 -3.01 13.73
CA VAL A 739 12.90 -4.33 13.09
C VAL A 739 14.13 -5.16 13.44
N GLU A 740 15.32 -4.54 13.47
CA GLU A 740 16.58 -5.21 13.84
C GLU A 740 16.87 -5.12 15.34
N TYR A 741 16.28 -4.13 16.03
CA TYR A 741 16.45 -3.89 17.47
C TYR A 741 15.09 -3.94 18.21
N PRO A 742 14.35 -5.07 18.15
CA PRO A 742 12.98 -5.16 18.66
C PRO A 742 12.86 -5.08 20.20
N GLN A 743 13.99 -5.11 20.91
CA GLN A 743 14.05 -5.00 22.37
C GLN A 743 14.51 -3.62 22.84
N ASP A 744 14.76 -2.69 21.92
CA ASP A 744 15.27 -1.35 22.20
C ASP A 744 14.17 -0.29 21.97
N PRO A 745 13.46 0.14 23.02
CA PRO A 745 12.36 1.11 22.89
C PRO A 745 12.79 2.45 22.28
N ALA A 746 14.07 2.81 22.35
CA ALA A 746 14.56 4.06 21.76
C ALA A 746 14.37 4.10 20.24
N THR A 747 14.23 2.93 19.60
CA THR A 747 14.09 2.80 18.14
C THR A 747 12.64 2.82 17.65
N PHE A 748 11.65 2.72 18.54
CA PHE A 748 10.25 2.47 18.16
C PHE A 748 9.57 3.69 17.52
N ALA A 749 10.07 4.89 17.78
CA ALA A 749 9.54 6.13 17.21
C ALA A 749 10.49 6.77 16.18
N VAL A 750 11.62 6.12 15.86
CA VAL A 750 12.61 6.65 14.92
C VAL A 750 12.12 6.46 13.49
N ASP A 751 12.05 7.55 12.74
CA ASP A 751 11.60 7.55 11.34
C ASP A 751 12.31 8.57 10.43
N ASP A 752 13.37 9.21 10.92
CA ASP A 752 14.29 10.08 10.17
C ASP A 752 15.60 9.37 9.76
N GLU A 753 15.85 8.18 10.31
CA GLU A 753 16.89 7.24 9.91
C GLU A 753 16.37 5.82 9.73
N PHE A 754 17.10 5.05 8.95
CA PHE A 754 16.67 3.70 8.56
C PHE A 754 17.86 2.80 8.27
N LEU A 755 17.57 1.51 8.24
CA LEU A 755 18.50 0.49 7.77
C LEU A 755 18.19 0.09 6.33
N ILE A 756 19.23 -0.21 5.56
CA ILE A 756 19.12 -0.96 4.30
C ILE A 756 19.63 -2.37 4.58
N GLY A 757 18.72 -3.33 4.48
CA GLY A 757 18.92 -4.65 5.08
C GLY A 757 19.17 -4.52 6.57
N ARG A 758 20.14 -5.28 7.08
CA ARG A 758 20.57 -5.21 8.49
C ARG A 758 21.91 -4.49 8.69
N ASP A 759 22.58 -4.11 7.59
CA ASP A 759 24.02 -3.85 7.59
C ASP A 759 24.40 -2.37 7.35
N LEU A 760 23.51 -1.55 6.79
CA LEU A 760 23.77 -0.13 6.53
C LEU A 760 22.73 0.73 7.24
N LEU A 761 23.17 1.63 8.12
CA LEU A 761 22.35 2.69 8.71
C LEU A 761 22.54 3.98 7.93
N VAL A 762 21.45 4.65 7.59
CA VAL A 762 21.42 5.89 6.82
C VAL A 762 20.62 6.93 7.62
N HIS A 763 21.21 8.10 7.84
CA HIS A 763 20.53 9.27 8.42
C HIS A 763 20.71 10.45 7.46
N PRO A 764 19.85 10.60 6.43
CA PRO A 764 19.98 11.67 5.44
C PRO A 764 19.83 13.06 6.07
N VAL A 765 20.45 14.07 5.46
CA VAL A 765 20.24 15.47 5.87
C VAL A 765 19.00 16.01 5.19
N THR A 766 17.97 16.30 5.96
CA THR A 766 16.64 16.67 5.46
C THR A 766 16.16 18.04 5.93
N ASP A 767 17.05 18.84 6.52
CA ASP A 767 16.81 20.22 6.93
C ASP A 767 17.69 21.21 6.16
N GLU A 768 17.11 22.35 5.81
CA GLU A 768 17.80 23.44 5.11
C GLU A 768 18.94 24.04 5.96
N GLY A 769 20.10 24.27 5.35
CA GLY A 769 21.21 24.94 6.00
C GLY A 769 21.83 24.16 7.16
N SER A 770 21.50 22.87 7.33
CA SER A 770 22.02 22.04 8.42
C SER A 770 23.56 21.99 8.42
N ARG A 771 24.12 21.95 9.63
CA ARG A 771 25.57 21.84 9.91
C ARG A 771 25.91 20.61 10.73
N GLY A 772 24.90 19.88 11.19
CA GLY A 772 25.05 18.60 11.84
C GLY A 772 23.72 17.89 11.99
N VAL A 773 23.77 16.58 12.11
CA VAL A 773 22.61 15.73 12.44
C VAL A 773 22.94 14.91 13.69
N THR A 774 21.91 14.41 14.38
CA THR A 774 22.08 13.48 15.49
C THR A 774 21.48 12.14 15.11
N ALA A 775 22.33 11.16 14.80
CA ALA A 775 21.89 9.81 14.47
C ALA A 775 21.92 8.93 15.73
N TYR A 776 20.92 8.07 15.91
CA TYR A 776 20.98 7.05 16.94
C TYR A 776 21.66 5.81 16.38
N LEU A 777 22.81 5.46 16.95
CA LEU A 777 23.52 4.22 16.60
C LEU A 777 23.09 3.13 17.58
N PRO A 778 22.22 2.17 17.20
CA PRO A 778 21.68 1.17 18.11
C PRO A 778 22.70 0.06 18.43
N GLY A 779 22.36 -0.80 19.40
CA GLY A 779 23.14 -2.00 19.76
C GLY A 779 24.30 -1.75 20.72
N LYS A 780 24.11 -2.08 22.01
CA LYS A 780 25.10 -1.80 23.09
C LYS A 780 26.48 -2.44 22.86
N ASP A 781 26.52 -3.63 22.27
CA ASP A 781 27.74 -4.39 22.01
C ASP A 781 28.06 -4.43 20.50
N GLU A 782 27.74 -3.35 19.79
CA GLU A 782 27.97 -3.23 18.34
C GLU A 782 28.93 -2.10 18.01
N PHE A 783 29.56 -2.24 16.84
CA PHE A 783 30.34 -1.18 16.22
C PHE A 783 29.63 -0.69 14.97
N TRP A 784 29.77 0.59 14.67
CA TRP A 784 29.29 1.22 13.45
C TRP A 784 30.45 1.95 12.79
N TYR A 785 30.67 1.68 11.51
CA TYR A 785 31.78 2.25 10.74
C TYR A 785 31.24 3.26 9.74
N ASP A 786 31.62 4.52 9.86
CA ASP A 786 31.33 5.52 8.83
C ASP A 786 31.91 5.04 7.49
N ILE A 787 31.09 4.95 6.45
CA ILE A 787 31.52 4.33 5.17
C ILE A 787 32.49 5.19 4.36
N HIS A 788 32.63 6.47 4.70
CA HIS A 788 33.48 7.44 4.02
C HIS A 788 34.82 7.59 4.73
N THR A 789 34.81 7.69 6.06
CA THR A 789 36.02 7.92 6.88
C THR A 789 36.58 6.64 7.49
N PHE A 790 35.81 5.56 7.50
CA PHE A 790 36.07 4.31 8.22
C PHE A 790 36.24 4.47 9.73
N HIS A 791 35.85 5.63 10.27
CA HIS A 791 35.87 5.86 11.71
C HIS A 791 34.89 4.92 12.40
N LYS A 792 35.32 4.34 13.52
CA LYS A 792 34.55 3.37 14.28
C LYS A 792 33.87 4.05 15.45
N HIS A 793 32.55 3.91 15.52
CA HIS A 793 31.71 4.32 16.63
C HIS A 793 31.21 3.09 17.40
N ASN A 794 30.98 3.22 18.70
CA ASN A 794 30.26 2.21 19.48
C ASN A 794 28.74 2.39 19.27
N GLY A 795 27.94 1.37 19.44
CA GLY A 795 26.47 1.51 19.43
C GLY A 795 25.91 1.94 20.79
N ALA A 796 24.57 1.92 20.88
CA ALA A 796 23.75 2.48 21.94
C ALA A 796 24.08 3.94 22.30
N GLN A 797 24.26 4.80 21.30
CA GLN A 797 24.53 6.23 21.52
C GLN A 797 23.85 7.13 20.49
N ASN A 798 23.53 8.35 20.91
CA ASN A 798 23.22 9.46 20.00
C ASN A 798 24.51 10.12 19.57
N LEU A 799 24.84 10.05 18.27
CA LEU A 799 26.05 10.61 17.70
C LEU A 799 25.73 11.91 16.96
N TYR A 800 26.30 13.02 17.43
CA TYR A 800 26.31 14.26 16.65
C TYR A 800 27.35 14.19 15.54
N ILE A 801 26.90 14.39 14.29
CA ILE A 801 27.72 14.25 13.09
C ILE A 801 27.75 15.60 12.39
N PRO A 802 28.89 16.29 12.33
CA PRO A 802 29.03 17.50 11.52
C PRO A 802 28.78 17.17 10.04
N VAL A 803 27.90 17.93 9.39
CA VAL A 803 27.58 17.73 7.97
C VAL A 803 27.93 18.96 7.15
N THR A 804 28.41 18.68 5.94
CA THR A 804 28.55 19.65 4.86
C THR A 804 27.62 19.25 3.72
N MET A 805 27.60 20.02 2.64
CA MET A 805 26.80 19.74 1.46
C MET A 805 27.09 18.36 0.83
N SER A 806 28.32 17.86 0.96
CA SER A 806 28.74 16.55 0.44
C SER A 806 28.53 15.39 1.43
N SER A 807 28.21 15.69 2.70
CA SER A 807 28.09 14.67 3.74
C SER A 807 26.76 13.93 3.61
N ILE A 808 26.84 12.59 3.60
CA ILE A 808 25.71 11.68 3.72
C ILE A 808 26.03 10.74 4.89
N PRO A 809 25.43 10.94 6.07
CA PRO A 809 25.67 10.07 7.21
C PRO A 809 25.23 8.63 6.93
N VAL A 810 26.20 7.75 6.70
CA VAL A 810 25.98 6.34 6.42
C VAL A 810 27.00 5.49 7.15
N PHE A 811 26.52 4.47 7.85
CA PHE A 811 27.32 3.62 8.72
C PHE A 811 27.12 2.15 8.36
N GLN A 812 28.23 1.43 8.18
CA GLN A 812 28.23 -0.02 8.06
C GLN A 812 28.31 -0.66 9.44
N ARG A 813 27.37 -1.55 9.76
CA ARG A 813 27.34 -2.33 11.00
C ARG A 813 28.54 -3.27 11.07
N GLY A 814 29.24 -3.27 12.19
CA GLY A 814 30.27 -4.25 12.50
C GLY A 814 29.65 -5.65 12.57
N GLY A 815 30.29 -6.65 11.98
CA GLY A 815 29.73 -7.97 11.80
C GLY A 815 29.20 -8.22 10.38
N SER A 816 29.29 -7.24 9.47
CA SER A 816 28.77 -7.34 8.11
C SER A 816 29.85 -7.45 7.03
N ILE A 817 29.53 -8.13 5.93
CA ILE A 817 30.31 -8.12 4.70
C ILE A 817 29.44 -7.63 3.54
N ILE A 818 29.76 -6.47 2.99
CA ILE A 818 28.99 -5.85 1.90
C ILE A 818 29.76 -5.95 0.58
N PRO A 819 29.24 -6.66 -0.44
CA PRO A 819 29.82 -6.67 -1.78
C PRO A 819 29.47 -5.39 -2.53
N ARG A 820 30.46 -4.80 -3.22
CA ARG A 820 30.28 -3.61 -4.08
C ARG A 820 30.98 -3.78 -5.42
N LYS A 821 30.51 -3.08 -6.46
CA LYS A 821 31.23 -2.93 -7.74
C LYS A 821 31.79 -1.51 -7.83
N LEU A 822 33.10 -1.35 -7.60
CA LEU A 822 33.73 -0.02 -7.55
C LEU A 822 34.05 0.56 -8.93
N ARG A 823 33.94 -0.23 -9.99
CA ARG A 823 34.07 0.23 -11.38
C ARG A 823 32.72 0.75 -11.88
N VAL A 824 32.34 1.95 -11.45
CA VAL A 824 31.08 2.56 -11.90
C VAL A 824 31.14 2.83 -13.40
N ARG A 825 30.07 2.46 -14.11
CA ARG A 825 29.89 2.67 -15.55
C ARG A 825 28.56 3.36 -15.80
N ARG A 826 28.27 3.70 -17.05
CA ARG A 826 27.09 4.49 -17.45
C ARG A 826 25.71 3.91 -17.11
N SER A 827 25.60 2.59 -16.93
CA SER A 827 24.38 1.87 -16.54
C SER A 827 24.72 0.55 -15.83
N SER A 828 23.75 -0.04 -15.13
CA SER A 828 23.93 -1.29 -14.39
C SER A 828 24.34 -2.45 -15.32
N SER A 829 23.74 -2.55 -16.50
CA SER A 829 24.06 -3.57 -17.52
C SER A 829 25.47 -3.43 -18.08
N CYS A 830 26.10 -2.26 -17.97
CA CYS A 830 27.53 -2.13 -18.29
C CYS A 830 28.41 -2.75 -17.20
N MET A 831 27.93 -2.80 -15.96
CA MET A 831 28.67 -3.30 -14.79
C MET A 831 28.53 -4.82 -14.58
N GLU A 832 27.69 -5.51 -15.35
CA GLU A 832 27.33 -6.92 -15.19
C GLU A 832 28.55 -7.84 -14.96
N HIS A 833 29.60 -7.69 -15.76
CA HIS A 833 30.82 -8.51 -15.69
C HIS A 833 31.97 -7.90 -14.90
N ASP A 834 31.77 -6.75 -14.25
CA ASP A 834 32.82 -6.14 -13.43
C ASP A 834 33.10 -6.95 -12.16
N PRO A 835 34.32 -6.81 -11.60
CA PRO A 835 34.68 -7.48 -10.36
C PRO A 835 34.06 -6.83 -9.12
N TYR A 836 33.97 -7.62 -8.06
CA TYR A 836 33.48 -7.23 -6.74
C TYR A 836 34.63 -6.78 -5.83
N THR A 837 34.34 -5.80 -4.98
CA THR A 837 35.11 -5.47 -3.78
C THR A 837 34.28 -5.86 -2.55
N LEU A 838 34.87 -6.60 -1.61
CA LEU A 838 34.22 -6.97 -0.36
C LEU A 838 34.61 -6.01 0.77
N PHE A 839 33.64 -5.33 1.37
CA PHE A 839 33.83 -4.49 2.55
C PHE A 839 33.45 -5.28 3.81
N VAL A 840 34.46 -5.76 4.53
CA VAL A 840 34.34 -6.57 5.75
C VAL A 840 34.46 -5.65 6.97
N ALA A 841 33.34 -5.35 7.63
CA ALA A 841 33.34 -4.57 8.86
C ALA A 841 33.35 -5.51 10.07
N LEU A 842 34.41 -5.50 10.88
CA LEU A 842 34.51 -6.42 12.03
C LEU A 842 33.69 -5.95 13.22
N ASN A 843 32.95 -6.86 13.87
CA ASN A 843 32.32 -6.59 15.17
C ASN A 843 33.34 -6.67 16.33
N PRO A 844 32.94 -6.42 17.61
CA PRO A 844 33.85 -6.55 18.75
C PRO A 844 34.52 -7.93 18.88
N GLN A 845 33.85 -8.99 18.41
CA GLN A 845 34.37 -10.37 18.39
C GLN A 845 35.27 -10.65 17.19
N ARG A 846 35.56 -9.64 16.35
CA ARG A 846 36.37 -9.74 15.14
C ARG A 846 35.83 -10.74 14.12
N THR A 847 34.52 -10.80 14.01
CA THR A 847 33.80 -11.62 13.03
C THR A 847 32.97 -10.75 12.10
N ALA A 848 32.64 -11.28 10.92
CA ALA A 848 31.70 -10.66 10.00
C ALA A 848 31.09 -11.68 9.04
N GLU A 849 29.85 -11.45 8.61
CA GLU A 849 29.16 -12.30 7.63
C GLU A 849 28.38 -11.46 6.60
N GLY A 850 28.23 -11.99 5.40
CA GLY A 850 27.41 -11.39 4.36
C GLY A 850 27.18 -12.33 3.20
N GLU A 851 26.28 -11.96 2.30
CA GLU A 851 25.90 -12.77 1.15
C GLU A 851 26.05 -11.99 -0.16
N LEU A 852 26.19 -12.73 -1.26
CA LEU A 852 26.20 -12.20 -2.61
C LEU A 852 25.43 -13.13 -3.54
N TYR A 853 24.41 -12.57 -4.19
CA TYR A 853 23.57 -13.23 -5.18
C TYR A 853 23.88 -12.67 -6.57
N ILE A 854 24.00 -13.57 -7.55
CA ILE A 854 24.32 -13.25 -8.95
C ILE A 854 23.51 -14.15 -9.86
N ASP A 855 22.71 -13.58 -10.76
CA ASP A 855 22.09 -14.25 -11.91
C ASP A 855 22.34 -13.38 -13.16
N ASP A 856 21.56 -13.58 -14.23
CA ASP A 856 21.62 -12.73 -15.43
C ASP A 856 21.07 -11.32 -15.24
N GLY A 857 20.38 -11.05 -14.12
CA GLY A 857 19.86 -9.73 -13.77
C GLY A 857 18.50 -9.38 -14.37
N HIS A 858 17.89 -10.22 -15.21
CA HIS A 858 16.67 -9.82 -15.92
C HIS A 858 15.66 -10.93 -16.24
N THR A 859 16.05 -12.20 -16.30
CA THR A 859 15.13 -13.29 -16.66
C THR A 859 14.59 -14.05 -15.44
N PHE A 860 13.61 -14.93 -15.68
CA PHE A 860 13.16 -15.93 -14.69
C PHE A 860 14.06 -17.17 -14.58
N ASN A 861 15.24 -17.21 -15.23
CA ASN A 861 16.12 -18.38 -15.18
C ASN A 861 16.64 -18.71 -13.76
N TYR A 862 16.58 -17.78 -12.82
CA TYR A 862 16.84 -18.08 -11.41
C TYR A 862 15.90 -19.16 -10.83
N GLU A 863 14.67 -19.28 -11.34
CA GLU A 863 13.73 -20.34 -10.95
C GLU A 863 14.19 -21.73 -11.43
N LYS A 864 14.95 -21.76 -12.52
CA LYS A 864 15.64 -22.94 -13.05
C LYS A 864 17.00 -23.19 -12.38
N LYS A 865 17.29 -22.45 -11.30
CA LYS A 865 18.55 -22.47 -10.55
C LYS A 865 19.76 -22.00 -11.35
N GLU A 866 19.57 -21.05 -12.25
CA GLU A 866 20.67 -20.41 -12.99
C GLU A 866 21.17 -19.15 -12.25
N PHE A 867 21.80 -19.36 -11.10
CA PHE A 867 22.43 -18.28 -10.31
C PHE A 867 23.63 -18.79 -9.49
N ILE A 868 24.38 -17.86 -8.89
CA ILE A 868 25.40 -18.08 -7.87
C ILE A 868 24.94 -17.41 -6.59
N HIS A 869 24.98 -18.13 -5.46
CA HIS A 869 24.71 -17.55 -4.14
C HIS A 869 25.84 -17.89 -3.17
N ARG A 870 26.58 -16.87 -2.75
CA ARG A 870 27.76 -17.00 -1.90
C ARG A 870 27.44 -16.51 -0.50
N ARG A 871 27.89 -17.25 0.50
CA ARG A 871 28.08 -16.75 1.86
C ARG A 871 29.55 -16.44 2.08
N PHE A 872 29.83 -15.24 2.59
CA PHE A 872 31.14 -14.85 3.07
C PHE A 872 31.13 -14.83 4.59
N SER A 873 32.17 -15.39 5.20
CA SER A 873 32.34 -15.37 6.66
C SER A 873 33.80 -15.05 6.98
N PHE A 874 34.01 -14.04 7.82
CA PHE A 874 35.29 -13.69 8.41
C PHE A 874 35.30 -14.12 9.87
N ALA A 875 36.22 -15.01 10.24
CA ALA A 875 36.46 -15.40 11.62
C ALA A 875 37.90 -15.90 11.76
N ASN A 876 38.51 -15.76 12.94
CA ASN A 876 39.86 -16.23 13.22
C ASN A 876 40.91 -15.75 12.19
N ASN A 877 40.78 -14.51 11.69
CA ASN A 877 41.59 -13.91 10.63
C ASN A 877 41.53 -14.65 9.27
N VAL A 878 40.48 -15.42 9.02
CA VAL A 878 40.21 -16.12 7.76
C VAL A 878 38.92 -15.59 7.17
N LEU A 879 38.98 -15.08 5.94
CA LEU A 879 37.81 -14.86 5.10
C LEU A 879 37.54 -16.13 4.28
N SER A 880 36.35 -16.68 4.38
CA SER A 880 35.90 -17.83 3.61
C SER A 880 34.74 -17.43 2.69
N SER A 881 34.61 -18.13 1.56
CA SER A 881 33.45 -18.03 0.67
C SER A 881 32.92 -19.42 0.39
N VAL A 882 31.65 -19.65 0.68
CA VAL A 882 30.97 -20.93 0.47
C VAL A 882 29.81 -20.74 -0.49
N ASN A 883 29.61 -21.69 -1.42
CA ASN A 883 28.39 -21.73 -2.23
C ASN A 883 27.26 -22.27 -1.35
N ILE A 884 26.21 -21.48 -1.12
CA ILE A 884 25.05 -21.90 -0.34
C ILE A 884 23.90 -22.41 -1.21
N ALA A 885 24.09 -22.41 -2.54
CA ALA A 885 23.23 -23.06 -3.53
C ALA A 885 24.08 -23.97 -4.45
N PRO A 886 24.61 -25.11 -3.94
CA PRO A 886 25.52 -25.97 -4.70
C PRO A 886 24.88 -26.67 -5.90
N ASP A 887 23.55 -26.73 -5.94
CA ASP A 887 22.73 -27.28 -7.02
C ASP A 887 22.40 -26.25 -8.12
N ALA A 888 22.66 -24.96 -7.87
CA ALA A 888 22.54 -23.90 -8.86
C ALA A 888 23.76 -23.84 -9.79
N LYS A 889 23.53 -23.55 -11.07
CA LYS A 889 24.55 -23.51 -12.12
C LYS A 889 24.47 -22.22 -12.91
N PHE A 890 25.47 -21.37 -12.74
CA PHE A 890 25.61 -20.15 -13.51
C PHE A 890 27.09 -19.79 -13.67
N THR A 891 27.46 -19.25 -14.83
CA THR A 891 28.84 -18.86 -15.12
C THR A 891 28.90 -17.35 -15.28
N THR A 892 29.85 -16.72 -14.60
CA THR A 892 30.09 -15.28 -14.70
C THR A 892 31.57 -15.00 -14.92
N LYS A 893 31.86 -13.87 -15.59
CA LYS A 893 33.22 -13.31 -15.73
C LYS A 893 33.63 -12.47 -14.53
N SER A 894 32.71 -12.15 -13.62
CA SER A 894 32.99 -11.41 -12.41
C SER A 894 33.87 -12.23 -11.45
N TRP A 895 34.78 -11.54 -10.76
CA TRP A 895 35.69 -12.11 -9.76
C TRP A 895 35.82 -11.14 -8.58
N VAL A 896 36.44 -11.56 -7.46
CA VAL A 896 36.71 -10.66 -6.33
C VAL A 896 38.07 -10.01 -6.51
N GLU A 897 38.12 -8.71 -6.80
CA GLU A 897 39.38 -7.99 -7.06
C GLU A 897 40.02 -7.37 -5.82
N ARG A 898 39.22 -7.12 -4.78
CA ARG A 898 39.66 -6.35 -3.62
C ARG A 898 38.87 -6.75 -2.38
N ILE A 899 39.55 -6.78 -1.25
CA ILE A 899 38.95 -6.98 0.07
C ILE A 899 39.44 -5.85 0.96
N ILE A 900 38.50 -5.16 1.62
CA ILE A 900 38.77 -4.09 2.57
C ILE A 900 38.24 -4.56 3.92
N VAL A 901 39.12 -4.66 4.93
CA VAL A 901 38.74 -5.12 6.27
C VAL A 901 38.85 -3.98 7.27
N LEU A 902 37.71 -3.50 7.77
CA LEU A 902 37.62 -2.43 8.74
C LEU A 902 37.79 -3.00 10.17
N GLY A 903 38.57 -2.31 11.00
CA GLY A 903 38.90 -2.79 12.35
C GLY A 903 39.94 -3.92 12.40
N ALA A 904 40.61 -4.23 11.29
CA ALA A 904 41.68 -5.21 11.25
C ALA A 904 43.00 -4.67 11.81
N SER A 905 43.83 -5.59 12.28
CA SER A 905 45.24 -5.33 12.62
C SER A 905 46.11 -5.64 11.41
N LYS A 906 47.26 -4.97 11.26
CA LYS A 906 48.18 -5.20 10.12
C LYS A 906 48.68 -6.65 10.11
N PRO A 907 48.40 -7.45 9.06
CA PRO A 907 48.90 -8.81 8.97
C PRO A 907 50.38 -8.83 8.57
N SER A 908 51.12 -9.85 8.99
CA SER A 908 52.49 -10.10 8.51
C SER A 908 52.51 -10.73 7.12
N LYS A 909 51.49 -11.52 6.78
CA LYS A 909 51.30 -12.21 5.50
C LYS A 909 49.81 -12.45 5.25
N ILE A 910 49.40 -12.40 3.99
CA ILE A 910 48.08 -12.84 3.53
C ILE A 910 48.31 -14.02 2.58
N THR A 911 47.52 -15.09 2.72
CA THR A 911 47.58 -16.26 1.84
C THR A 911 46.18 -16.56 1.33
N LEU A 912 46.05 -16.74 0.01
CA LEU A 912 44.81 -17.15 -0.63
C LEU A 912 44.90 -18.64 -0.98
N ARG A 913 43.84 -19.40 -0.69
CA ARG A 913 43.72 -20.82 -1.03
C ARG A 913 42.41 -21.00 -1.78
N THR A 914 42.45 -21.67 -2.92
CA THR A 914 41.27 -22.00 -3.72
C THR A 914 41.25 -23.51 -3.99
N ALA A 915 40.06 -24.10 -4.18
CA ALA A 915 39.98 -25.52 -4.48
C ALA A 915 40.51 -25.76 -5.92
N GLY A 916 41.58 -26.55 -6.06
CA GLY A 916 42.19 -26.88 -7.35
C GLY A 916 43.57 -26.28 -7.62
N GLU A 917 44.14 -25.51 -6.70
CA GLU A 917 45.53 -24.99 -6.72
C GLU A 917 46.36 -25.41 -5.50
#